data_AF-A0A9D6JCA1-F1
#
_entry.id   AF-A0A9D6JCA1-F1
#
_cell.length_a   1.000
_cell.length_b   1.000
_cell.length_c   1.000
_cell.angle_alpha   90.00
_cell.angle_beta   90.00
_cell.angle_gamma   90.00
#
_symmetry.space_group_name_H-M   'P 1'
#
loop_
_entity.id
_entity.type
_entity.pdbx_description
1 polymer ?
#
loop_
_entity_poly.entity_id
_entity_poly.type
_entity_poly.pdbx_seq_one_letter_code
_entity_poly.pdbx_strand_id
1 'polypeptide(L)'
;MQQAERYNPAESEPRWQKVWEERNAFRAEDGSRKKKAYVLVEFPYPSGDGLHVGHVRSFTAIDAVARLLRMQGRNVLYPMGWDAFGLPTENYALKTGVHPRIATDTNIANFKRQMQSLGLSFDWSREFDTTDPKYYRWTQWIFLQLFKQGLAYQAEIPINWCPQDKIGLANEEVVAGKCERCGTPVTRQRQKQWMLKITAYADRLLQDLDTVDYPERIKTQQVNWIGKSEGAEIEFGISNQESGSTEGRRALGVGRRRYVLLHGFRGNAKRIFFPWLRKKLEATGAEVIAPDLPDSNHPTEEEQVGYVLKNIAFDENTVLFGHSLGTVVALKVLERLQKPIAGTVLAAGFTTATFKDKPRPFQTTFSWDFHWTQIKKNAGFVKVLRATEDVAVPAAATRALAQKLGVEMVDGEPKKTHFTGSREPAILDALVPSIRVFTTRPDTLFGATYLVLSPEHPLIANRELRITNEGEVRAYVDQAARKSDLERTDLAKEKTGVELQGVKAVNPVNGEAIPIWVADYVLSTYGTGAIMAVPGHDERDYAFAKKFGLEIREVVKPKRGRRALGVGPSEELGAYVGDGMMVNSGGYDGLDNHQAGQKIVAKLKREGKGQPAVQYKLRDWVFSRQHYWGEPIPIIHCPEHG
;
A
#
# COMPACT_ATOMS: atom_id res chain seq x y z
N MET A 1 -44.25 46.37 -49.67
CA MET A 1 -43.40 45.42 -48.92
C MET A 1 -43.42 45.84 -47.47
N GLN A 2 -44.08 45.09 -46.59
CA GLN A 2 -43.94 45.32 -45.14
C GLN A 2 -42.48 45.06 -44.77
N GLN A 3 -41.84 46.02 -44.11
CA GLN A 3 -40.53 45.82 -43.49
C GLN A 3 -40.68 44.66 -42.52
N ALA A 4 -39.98 43.55 -42.75
CA ALA A 4 -39.97 42.45 -41.78
C ALA A 4 -39.50 43.02 -40.43
N GLU A 5 -40.31 42.85 -39.39
CA GLU A 5 -39.94 43.27 -38.04
C GLU A 5 -38.58 42.66 -37.68
N ARG A 6 -37.66 43.50 -37.20
CA ARG A 6 -36.30 43.09 -36.83
C ARG A 6 -36.39 42.10 -35.66
N TYR A 7 -35.64 41.00 -35.72
CA TYR A 7 -35.59 40.01 -34.64
C TYR A 7 -35.28 40.68 -33.28
N ASN A 8 -36.19 40.53 -32.31
CA ASN A 8 -36.04 40.99 -30.95
C ASN A 8 -35.91 39.79 -29.99
N PRO A 9 -34.70 39.45 -29.50
CA PRO A 9 -34.51 38.33 -28.58
C PRO A 9 -35.20 38.57 -27.23
N ALA A 10 -35.24 39.83 -26.76
CA ALA A 10 -35.84 40.18 -25.46
C ALA A 10 -37.34 39.87 -25.38
N GLU A 11 -38.03 39.88 -26.52
CA GLU A 11 -39.45 39.48 -26.61
C GLU A 11 -39.60 37.99 -26.94
N SER A 12 -38.76 37.46 -27.83
CA SER A 12 -38.93 36.11 -28.36
C SER A 12 -38.49 35.00 -27.40
N GLU A 13 -37.38 35.18 -26.69
CA GLU A 13 -36.78 34.15 -25.84
C GLU A 13 -37.65 33.82 -24.61
N PRO A 14 -38.09 34.79 -23.79
CA PRO A 14 -38.92 34.51 -22.62
C PRO A 14 -40.26 33.85 -23.00
N ARG A 15 -40.83 34.24 -24.15
CA ARG A 15 -42.07 33.64 -24.67
C ARG A 15 -41.91 32.15 -24.90
N TRP A 16 -40.85 31.72 -25.60
CA TRP A 16 -40.65 30.30 -25.90
C TRP A 16 -40.20 29.49 -24.68
N GLN A 17 -39.38 30.07 -23.80
CA GLN A 17 -38.99 29.46 -22.53
C GLN A 17 -40.23 29.11 -21.70
N LYS A 18 -41.17 30.06 -21.55
CA LYS A 18 -42.45 29.85 -20.86
C LYS A 18 -43.27 28.73 -21.50
N VAL A 19 -43.40 28.72 -22.83
CA VAL A 19 -44.14 27.67 -23.56
C VAL A 19 -43.54 26.28 -23.30
N TRP A 20 -42.21 26.15 -23.28
CA TRP A 20 -41.55 24.87 -23.02
C TRP A 20 -41.72 24.41 -21.58
N GLU A 21 -41.64 25.34 -20.62
CA GLU A 21 -41.85 25.06 -19.19
C GLU A 21 -43.28 24.60 -18.91
N GLU A 22 -44.29 25.34 -19.36
CA GLU A 22 -45.72 25.01 -19.17
C GLU A 22 -46.08 23.63 -19.78
N ARG A 23 -45.42 23.27 -20.89
CA ARG A 23 -45.63 21.97 -21.55
C ARG A 23 -44.77 20.85 -20.99
N ASN A 24 -43.90 21.12 -20.02
CA ASN A 24 -42.87 20.18 -19.56
C ASN A 24 -42.09 19.56 -20.75
N ALA A 25 -41.80 20.38 -21.76
CA ALA A 25 -41.38 19.93 -23.09
C ALA A 25 -40.09 19.09 -23.12
N PHE A 26 -39.30 19.16 -22.04
CA PHE A 26 -38.00 18.51 -21.92
C PHE A 26 -37.95 17.35 -20.92
N ARG A 27 -39.08 17.06 -20.25
CA ARG A 27 -39.20 16.01 -19.24
C ARG A 27 -39.06 14.62 -19.87
N ALA A 28 -38.20 13.79 -19.29
CA ALA A 28 -38.07 12.39 -19.69
C ALA A 28 -39.14 11.52 -19.03
N GLU A 29 -39.74 10.63 -19.82
CA GLU A 29 -40.82 9.74 -19.39
C GLU A 29 -40.25 8.40 -18.86
N ASP A 30 -40.57 8.03 -17.61
CA ASP A 30 -40.23 6.70 -17.10
C ASP A 30 -41.10 5.62 -17.76
N GLY A 31 -40.50 4.47 -18.10
CA GLY A 31 -41.21 3.36 -18.74
C GLY A 31 -41.64 3.61 -20.19
N SER A 32 -41.20 4.71 -20.82
CA SER A 32 -41.54 5.03 -22.21
C SER A 32 -41.08 3.94 -23.19
N ARG A 33 -41.91 3.66 -24.20
CA ARG A 33 -41.56 2.73 -25.30
C ARG A 33 -40.67 3.36 -26.37
N LYS A 34 -40.49 4.68 -26.35
CA LYS A 34 -39.60 5.40 -27.27
C LYS A 34 -38.15 4.96 -27.03
N LYS A 35 -37.31 5.00 -28.06
CA LYS A 35 -35.87 4.73 -27.92
C LYS A 35 -35.26 5.76 -26.96
N LYS A 36 -34.63 5.30 -25.88
CA LYS A 36 -34.00 6.17 -24.87
C LYS A 36 -32.71 6.81 -25.38
N ALA A 37 -32.43 8.01 -24.90
CA ALA A 37 -31.09 8.60 -24.93
C ALA A 37 -30.82 9.29 -23.59
N TYR A 38 -29.67 8.99 -23.00
CA TYR A 38 -29.18 9.68 -21.82
C TYR A 38 -28.04 10.60 -22.26
N VAL A 39 -28.25 11.89 -22.11
CA VAL A 39 -27.31 12.92 -22.50
C VAL A 39 -26.92 13.66 -21.23
N LEU A 40 -25.63 13.81 -20.98
CA LEU A 40 -25.14 14.32 -19.70
C LEU A 40 -24.03 15.34 -19.92
N VAL A 41 -24.05 16.38 -19.10
CA VAL A 41 -22.94 17.31 -18.88
C VAL A 41 -22.51 17.20 -17.43
N GLU A 42 -21.25 17.47 -17.14
CA GLU A 42 -20.77 17.61 -15.77
C GLU A 42 -21.53 18.76 -15.09
N PHE A 43 -22.19 18.43 -13.98
CA PHE A 43 -23.00 19.36 -13.22
C PHE A 43 -22.08 20.33 -12.43
N PRO A 44 -22.44 21.61 -12.29
CA PRO A 44 -21.49 22.62 -11.84
C PRO A 44 -21.31 22.65 -10.33
N TYR A 45 -20.13 23.13 -9.91
CA TYR A 45 -19.91 23.62 -8.55
C TYR A 45 -20.62 24.97 -8.35
N PRO A 46 -21.57 25.11 -7.41
CA PRO A 46 -22.26 26.37 -7.11
C PRO A 46 -21.38 27.28 -6.21
N SER A 47 -20.10 27.43 -6.54
CA SER A 47 -19.10 28.14 -5.73
C SER A 47 -18.66 29.49 -6.31
N GLY A 48 -19.23 29.92 -7.44
CA GLY A 48 -18.96 31.22 -8.07
C GLY A 48 -20.21 32.11 -8.13
N ASP A 49 -20.04 33.38 -8.50
CA ASP A 49 -21.13 34.38 -8.56
C ASP A 49 -22.11 34.17 -9.75
N GLY A 50 -21.96 33.07 -10.51
CA GLY A 50 -22.80 32.72 -11.65
C GLY A 50 -22.08 31.85 -12.69
N LEU A 51 -22.79 31.54 -13.77
CA LEU A 51 -22.21 30.86 -14.93
C LEU A 51 -21.17 31.73 -15.64
N HIS A 52 -20.00 31.15 -15.93
CA HIS A 52 -19.04 31.71 -16.90
C HIS A 52 -19.19 31.04 -18.28
N VAL A 53 -18.56 31.63 -19.30
CA VAL A 53 -18.62 31.16 -20.71
C VAL A 53 -18.20 29.70 -20.90
N GLY A 54 -17.29 29.18 -20.06
CA GLY A 54 -16.92 27.76 -20.06
C GLY A 54 -18.11 26.81 -19.81
N HIS A 55 -18.98 27.13 -18.85
CA HIS A 55 -20.21 26.36 -18.59
C HIS A 55 -21.13 26.40 -19.81
N VAL A 56 -21.39 27.62 -20.31
CA VAL A 56 -22.31 27.85 -21.44
C VAL A 56 -21.87 27.08 -22.67
N ARG A 57 -20.56 27.03 -22.96
CA ARG A 57 -20.01 26.29 -24.10
C ARG A 57 -20.41 24.81 -24.07
N SER A 58 -20.16 24.12 -22.96
CA SER A 58 -20.45 22.68 -22.83
C SER A 58 -21.95 22.42 -22.80
N PHE A 59 -22.71 23.22 -22.03
CA PHE A 59 -24.14 23.03 -21.88
C PHE A 59 -24.90 23.26 -23.18
N THR A 60 -24.59 24.32 -23.94
CA THR A 60 -25.24 24.61 -25.22
C THR A 60 -24.88 23.58 -26.30
N ALA A 61 -23.63 23.11 -26.35
CA ALA A 61 -23.22 22.10 -27.32
C ALA A 61 -23.99 20.78 -27.13
N ILE A 62 -24.12 20.34 -25.89
CA ILE A 62 -24.84 19.11 -25.56
C ILE A 62 -26.37 19.31 -25.63
N ASP A 63 -26.87 20.53 -25.35
CA ASP A 63 -28.28 20.89 -25.54
C ASP A 63 -28.74 20.72 -26.99
N ALA A 64 -27.92 21.14 -27.95
CA ALA A 64 -28.20 20.96 -29.37
C ALA A 64 -28.37 19.47 -29.74
N VAL A 65 -27.52 18.59 -29.17
CA VAL A 65 -27.64 17.14 -29.33
C VAL A 65 -28.93 16.61 -28.68
N ALA A 66 -29.23 17.04 -27.46
CA ALA A 66 -30.44 16.64 -26.75
C ALA A 66 -31.71 17.02 -27.54
N ARG A 67 -31.77 18.24 -28.09
CA ARG A 67 -32.88 18.73 -28.93
C ARG A 67 -33.00 17.93 -30.22
N LEU A 68 -31.90 17.68 -30.93
CA LEU A 68 -31.89 16.87 -32.14
C LEU A 68 -32.46 15.47 -31.86
N LEU A 69 -32.01 14.81 -30.79
CA LEU A 69 -32.48 13.47 -30.42
C LEU A 69 -33.97 13.46 -30.05
N ARG A 70 -34.47 14.50 -29.35
CA ARG A 70 -35.90 14.67 -29.07
C ARG A 70 -36.71 14.83 -30.37
N MET A 71 -36.22 15.64 -31.32
CA MET A 71 -36.85 15.83 -32.63
C MET A 71 -36.86 14.56 -33.48
N GLN A 72 -35.91 13.64 -33.26
CA GLN A 72 -35.90 12.29 -33.84
C GLN A 72 -36.87 11.31 -33.14
N GLY A 73 -37.71 11.78 -32.22
CA GLY A 73 -38.72 10.98 -31.53
C GLY A 73 -38.18 10.14 -30.36
N ARG A 74 -36.95 10.40 -29.88
CA ARG A 74 -36.38 9.68 -28.74
C ARG A 74 -36.91 10.21 -27.40
N ASN A 75 -36.93 9.34 -26.39
CA ASN A 75 -37.12 9.75 -25.00
C ASN A 75 -35.75 10.17 -24.43
N VAL A 76 -35.53 11.47 -24.35
CA VAL A 76 -34.23 12.05 -23.98
C VAL A 76 -34.26 12.52 -22.53
N LEU A 77 -33.36 11.96 -21.72
CA LEU A 77 -33.05 12.47 -20.40
C LEU A 77 -31.77 13.31 -20.50
N TYR A 78 -31.94 14.63 -20.29
CA TYR A 78 -30.86 15.61 -20.16
C TYR A 78 -31.01 16.29 -18.79
N PRO A 79 -30.44 15.72 -17.71
CA PRO A 79 -30.65 16.22 -16.35
C PRO A 79 -29.68 17.34 -15.99
N MET A 80 -29.94 18.00 -14.87
CA MET A 80 -29.01 18.91 -14.21
C MET A 80 -29.09 18.73 -12.70
N GLY A 81 -28.00 19.03 -11.99
CA GLY A 81 -27.91 19.03 -10.54
C GLY A 81 -26.80 19.96 -10.06
N TRP A 82 -26.42 19.87 -8.79
CA TRP A 82 -25.47 20.79 -8.17
C TRP A 82 -24.42 20.02 -7.37
N ASP A 83 -23.15 20.17 -7.73
CA ASP A 83 -22.03 19.58 -6.98
C ASP A 83 -21.65 20.52 -5.84
N ALA A 84 -22.47 20.51 -4.79
CA ALA A 84 -22.52 21.58 -3.82
C ALA A 84 -21.63 21.36 -2.59
N PHE A 85 -21.25 20.11 -2.28
CA PHE A 85 -20.30 19.79 -1.22
C PHE A 85 -18.85 20.10 -1.62
N GLY A 86 -17.97 20.12 -0.63
CA GLY A 86 -16.52 20.19 -0.84
C GLY A 86 -15.92 21.59 -0.76
N LEU A 87 -14.60 21.64 -0.96
CA LEU A 87 -13.79 22.84 -0.75
C LEU A 87 -14.17 24.05 -1.60
N PRO A 88 -14.58 23.94 -2.88
CA PRO A 88 -14.90 25.14 -3.66
C PRO A 88 -15.95 26.02 -2.96
N THR A 89 -17.02 25.41 -2.47
CA THR A 89 -18.11 26.09 -1.76
C THR A 89 -17.68 26.58 -0.38
N GLU A 90 -16.95 25.76 0.39
CA GLU A 90 -16.47 26.14 1.73
C GLU A 90 -15.47 27.30 1.66
N ASN A 91 -14.56 27.31 0.69
CA ASN A 91 -13.60 28.40 0.50
C ASN A 91 -14.29 29.70 0.08
N TYR A 92 -15.31 29.62 -0.78
CA TYR A 92 -16.13 30.80 -1.12
C TYR A 92 -16.83 31.36 0.12
N ALA A 93 -17.43 30.48 0.92
CA ALA A 93 -18.09 30.83 2.18
C ALA A 93 -17.13 31.50 3.17
N LEU A 94 -15.91 30.93 3.35
CA LEU A 94 -14.86 31.51 4.19
C LEU A 94 -14.41 32.88 3.69
N LYS A 95 -14.25 33.05 2.37
CA LYS A 95 -13.82 34.32 1.76
C LYS A 95 -14.87 35.43 1.91
N THR A 96 -16.15 35.07 1.80
CA THR A 96 -17.28 36.02 1.84
C THR A 96 -17.86 36.24 3.24
N GLY A 97 -17.51 35.39 4.20
CA GLY A 97 -18.08 35.41 5.56
C GLY A 97 -19.53 34.92 5.62
N VAL A 98 -20.02 34.27 4.57
CA VAL A 98 -21.40 33.74 4.47
C VAL A 98 -21.39 32.25 4.78
N HIS A 99 -22.39 31.76 5.52
CA HIS A 99 -22.50 30.33 5.81
C HIS A 99 -22.60 29.50 4.52
N PRO A 100 -21.88 28.36 4.38
CA PRO A 100 -21.86 27.57 3.14
C PRO A 100 -23.23 27.20 2.58
N ARG A 101 -24.18 26.81 3.45
CA ARG A 101 -25.59 26.58 3.06
C ARG A 101 -26.22 27.79 2.35
N ILE A 102 -26.09 28.98 2.93
CA ILE A 102 -26.70 30.20 2.39
C ILE A 102 -26.06 30.57 1.04
N ALA A 103 -24.73 30.47 0.95
CA ALA A 103 -24.01 30.71 -0.29
C ALA A 103 -24.42 29.71 -1.39
N THR A 104 -24.49 28.42 -1.05
CA THR A 104 -24.93 27.34 -1.95
C THR A 104 -26.32 27.60 -2.50
N ASP A 105 -27.30 27.83 -1.63
CA ASP A 105 -28.70 28.00 -2.02
C ASP A 105 -28.86 29.25 -2.93
N THR A 106 -28.15 30.33 -2.60
CA THR A 106 -28.14 31.57 -3.40
C THR A 106 -27.52 31.33 -4.78
N ASN A 107 -26.39 30.64 -4.84
CA ASN A 107 -25.68 30.36 -6.08
C ASN A 107 -26.46 29.39 -6.97
N ILE A 108 -27.06 28.34 -6.40
CA ILE A 108 -27.95 27.41 -7.10
C ILE A 108 -29.11 28.18 -7.75
N ALA A 109 -29.79 29.05 -6.99
CA ALA A 109 -30.89 29.85 -7.52
C ALA A 109 -30.44 30.75 -8.69
N ASN A 110 -29.27 31.38 -8.58
CA ASN A 110 -28.72 32.23 -9.64
C ASN A 110 -28.31 31.42 -10.88
N PHE A 111 -27.61 30.30 -10.71
CA PHE A 111 -27.20 29.42 -11.81
C PHE A 111 -28.41 28.88 -12.54
N LYS A 112 -29.42 28.37 -11.81
CA LYS A 112 -30.67 27.87 -12.39
C LYS A 112 -31.38 28.94 -13.21
N ARG A 113 -31.54 30.15 -12.66
CA ARG A 113 -32.11 31.30 -13.38
C ARG A 113 -31.34 31.60 -14.67
N GLN A 114 -30.01 31.61 -14.63
CA GLN A 114 -29.18 31.85 -15.81
C GLN A 114 -29.32 30.74 -16.85
N MET A 115 -29.33 29.47 -16.44
CA MET A 115 -29.55 28.32 -17.35
C MET A 115 -30.93 28.36 -18.00
N GLN A 116 -31.97 28.72 -17.24
CA GLN A 116 -33.33 28.91 -17.75
C GLN A 116 -33.40 30.07 -18.73
N SER A 117 -32.74 31.20 -18.44
CA SER A 117 -32.68 32.35 -19.36
C SER A 117 -31.92 32.07 -20.66
N LEU A 118 -31.00 31.09 -20.65
CA LEU A 118 -30.33 30.60 -21.86
C LEU A 118 -31.22 29.64 -22.66
N GLY A 119 -32.39 29.26 -22.13
CA GLY A 119 -33.32 28.33 -22.78
C GLY A 119 -32.77 26.90 -22.90
N LEU A 120 -31.89 26.47 -22.00
CA LEU A 120 -31.33 25.12 -22.00
C LEU A 120 -32.42 24.09 -21.68
N SER A 121 -32.41 22.96 -22.40
CA SER A 121 -33.46 21.93 -22.40
C SER A 121 -33.27 20.86 -21.32
N PHE A 122 -32.91 21.28 -20.10
CA PHE A 122 -32.77 20.38 -18.96
C PHE A 122 -34.13 19.86 -18.46
N ASP A 123 -34.13 18.63 -17.96
CA ASP A 123 -35.24 18.06 -17.18
C ASP A 123 -35.13 18.48 -15.71
N TRP A 124 -35.68 19.66 -15.39
CA TRP A 124 -35.68 20.19 -14.03
C TRP A 124 -36.49 19.36 -13.02
N SER A 125 -37.33 18.40 -13.48
CA SER A 125 -38.05 17.50 -12.57
C SER A 125 -37.14 16.47 -11.89
N ARG A 126 -35.89 16.35 -12.35
CA ARG A 126 -34.85 15.45 -11.82
C ARG A 126 -33.65 16.19 -11.24
N GLU A 127 -33.85 17.47 -10.88
CA GLU A 127 -32.85 18.27 -10.19
C GLU A 127 -32.45 17.64 -8.85
N PHE A 128 -31.16 17.69 -8.53
CA PHE A 128 -30.64 17.25 -7.24
C PHE A 128 -29.51 18.17 -6.75
N ASP A 129 -29.35 18.22 -5.43
CA ASP A 129 -28.27 18.92 -4.74
C ASP A 129 -27.50 17.87 -3.92
N THR A 130 -26.19 17.74 -4.11
CA THR A 130 -25.38 16.74 -3.40
C THR A 130 -25.34 16.98 -1.89
N THR A 131 -25.68 18.18 -1.42
CA THR A 131 -25.75 18.54 0.00
C THR A 131 -27.12 18.27 0.65
N ASP A 132 -28.13 17.85 -0.12
CA ASP A 132 -29.43 17.45 0.43
C ASP A 132 -29.30 16.08 1.13
N PRO A 133 -29.72 15.93 2.41
CA PRO A 133 -29.77 14.63 3.08
C PRO A 133 -30.51 13.53 2.31
N LYS A 134 -31.49 13.89 1.47
CA LYS A 134 -32.20 12.93 0.59
C LYS A 134 -31.27 12.33 -0.47
N TYR A 135 -30.21 13.04 -0.85
CA TYR A 135 -29.16 12.59 -1.75
C TYR A 135 -28.05 11.86 -0.99
N TYR A 136 -27.32 12.53 -0.09
CA TYR A 136 -26.10 11.95 0.50
C TYR A 136 -26.36 10.79 1.48
N ARG A 137 -27.61 10.55 1.91
CA ARG A 137 -27.95 9.28 2.59
C ARG A 137 -27.59 8.05 1.76
N TRP A 138 -27.59 8.18 0.42
CA TRP A 138 -27.26 7.10 -0.49
C TRP A 138 -25.76 6.91 -0.64
N THR A 139 -24.96 7.98 -0.65
CA THR A 139 -23.50 7.88 -0.63
C THR A 139 -23.00 7.32 0.71
N GLN A 140 -23.62 7.73 1.83
CA GLN A 140 -23.43 7.07 3.13
C GLN A 140 -23.77 5.58 3.08
N TRP A 141 -24.91 5.22 2.48
CA TRP A 141 -25.29 3.81 2.31
C TRP A 141 -24.30 3.03 1.45
N ILE A 142 -23.79 3.60 0.36
CA ILE A 142 -22.75 3.02 -0.51
C ILE A 142 -21.48 2.80 0.32
N PHE A 143 -21.04 3.80 1.08
CA PHE A 143 -19.87 3.69 1.95
C PHE A 143 -20.01 2.51 2.93
N LEU A 144 -21.18 2.34 3.55
CA LEU A 144 -21.46 1.21 4.43
C LEU A 144 -21.41 -0.14 3.70
N GLN A 145 -21.85 -0.21 2.44
CA GLN A 145 -21.70 -1.45 1.65
C GLN A 145 -20.22 -1.74 1.36
N LEU A 146 -19.44 -0.73 0.97
CA LEU A 146 -18.00 -0.86 0.75
C LEU A 146 -17.28 -1.29 2.04
N PHE A 147 -17.64 -0.70 3.18
CA PHE A 147 -17.10 -1.07 4.49
C PHE A 147 -17.38 -2.54 4.84
N LYS A 148 -18.62 -3.01 4.66
CA LYS A 148 -19.01 -4.41 4.89
C LYS A 148 -18.24 -5.40 4.01
N GLN A 149 -17.83 -4.97 2.82
CA GLN A 149 -17.04 -5.78 1.88
C GLN A 149 -15.52 -5.63 2.07
N GLY A 150 -15.07 -4.86 3.08
CA GLY A 150 -13.64 -4.59 3.30
C GLY A 150 -13.01 -3.69 2.22
N LEU A 151 -13.82 -2.99 1.44
CA LEU A 151 -13.40 -2.04 0.40
C LEU A 151 -13.34 -0.60 0.92
N ALA A 152 -13.91 -0.31 2.08
CA ALA A 152 -13.63 0.90 2.85
C ALA A 152 -12.94 0.52 4.17
N TYR A 153 -11.80 1.13 4.48
CA TYR A 153 -11.00 0.77 5.66
C TYR A 153 -10.25 1.99 6.22
N GLN A 154 -9.82 1.91 7.48
CA GLN A 154 -8.96 2.93 8.06
C GLN A 154 -7.50 2.50 8.01
N ALA A 155 -6.62 3.42 7.66
CA ALA A 155 -5.17 3.24 7.75
C ALA A 155 -4.49 4.51 8.25
N GLU A 156 -3.41 4.34 9.01
CA GLU A 156 -2.52 5.45 9.35
C GLU A 156 -1.45 5.56 8.26
N ILE A 157 -1.57 6.59 7.42
CA ILE A 157 -0.70 6.77 6.26
C ILE A 157 -0.15 8.20 6.22
N PRO A 158 1.02 8.41 5.62
CA PRO A 158 1.40 9.74 5.19
C PRO A 158 0.44 10.19 4.07
N ILE A 159 -0.30 11.26 4.31
CA ILE A 159 -1.14 11.90 3.30
C ILE A 159 -0.49 13.16 2.77
N ASN A 160 -0.88 13.53 1.55
CA ASN A 160 -0.64 14.86 1.02
C ASN A 160 -1.44 15.86 1.85
N TRP A 161 -0.80 16.91 2.33
CA TRP A 161 -1.41 17.93 3.18
C TRP A 161 -1.22 19.30 2.56
N CYS A 162 -2.30 20.05 2.37
CA CYS A 162 -2.20 21.45 1.99
C CYS A 162 -2.16 22.33 3.26
N PRO A 163 -1.05 23.04 3.54
CA PRO A 163 -0.92 23.82 4.77
C PRO A 163 -1.81 25.07 4.78
N GLN A 164 -2.19 25.60 3.61
CA GLN A 164 -3.07 26.76 3.49
C GLN A 164 -4.54 26.36 3.71
N ASP A 165 -5.03 25.41 2.92
CA ASP A 165 -6.41 24.90 3.00
C ASP A 165 -6.65 24.00 4.22
N LYS A 166 -5.57 23.55 4.89
CA LYS A 166 -5.59 22.65 6.06
C LYS A 166 -6.35 21.35 5.80
N ILE A 167 -6.07 20.71 4.66
CA ILE A 167 -6.76 19.51 4.19
C ILE A 167 -5.79 18.40 3.76
N GLY A 168 -6.21 17.15 3.99
CA GLY A 168 -5.68 15.98 3.29
C GLY A 168 -6.11 15.92 1.83
N LEU A 169 -5.15 15.86 0.91
CA LEU A 169 -5.39 15.73 -0.53
C LEU A 169 -5.22 14.26 -0.98
N ALA A 170 -6.07 13.81 -1.89
CA ALA A 170 -5.82 12.61 -2.68
C ALA A 170 -4.63 12.85 -3.63
N ASN A 171 -4.09 11.80 -4.24
CA ASN A 171 -2.95 11.98 -5.17
C ASN A 171 -3.38 12.73 -6.43
N GLU A 172 -4.63 12.54 -6.83
CA GLU A 172 -5.30 13.18 -7.97
C GLU A 172 -5.44 14.70 -7.77
N GLU A 173 -5.55 15.16 -6.52
CA GLU A 173 -5.72 16.58 -6.15
C GLU A 173 -4.37 17.32 -6.01
N VAL A 174 -3.24 16.64 -6.29
CA VAL A 174 -1.89 17.22 -6.26
C VAL A 174 -1.35 17.38 -7.68
N VAL A 175 -1.42 18.60 -8.19
CA VAL A 175 -0.96 18.94 -9.54
C VAL A 175 0.41 19.61 -9.44
N ALA A 176 1.43 18.97 -10.03
CA ALA A 176 2.81 19.46 -9.96
C ALA A 176 3.28 19.79 -8.53
N GLY A 177 2.89 18.95 -7.55
CA GLY A 177 3.34 19.04 -6.15
C GLY A 177 2.63 20.13 -5.36
N LYS A 178 1.62 20.75 -5.96
CA LYS A 178 0.82 21.83 -5.40
C LYS A 178 -0.62 21.39 -5.30
N CYS A 179 -1.36 21.98 -4.36
CA CYS A 179 -2.80 21.82 -4.29
C CYS A 179 -3.42 22.26 -5.62
N GLU A 180 -4.26 21.42 -6.24
CA GLU A 180 -4.96 21.73 -7.51
C GLU A 180 -5.79 23.04 -7.43
N ARG A 181 -6.16 23.45 -6.21
CA ARG A 181 -7.09 24.56 -5.94
C ARG A 181 -6.36 25.87 -5.66
N CYS A 182 -5.53 25.90 -4.61
CA CYS A 182 -4.87 27.13 -4.16
C CYS A 182 -3.44 27.29 -4.68
N GLY A 183 -2.85 26.24 -5.28
CA GLY A 183 -1.49 26.28 -5.82
C GLY A 183 -0.37 26.23 -4.77
N THR A 184 -0.70 26.01 -3.50
CA THR A 184 0.30 25.95 -2.41
C THR A 184 1.06 24.62 -2.44
N PRO A 185 2.40 24.64 -2.26
CA PRO A 185 3.19 23.41 -2.14
C PRO A 185 2.65 22.49 -1.05
N VAL A 186 2.46 21.22 -1.43
CA VAL A 186 1.90 20.19 -0.56
C VAL A 186 2.99 19.64 0.35
N THR A 187 2.68 19.42 1.62
CA THR A 187 3.55 18.75 2.59
C THR A 187 3.03 17.34 2.90
N ARG A 188 3.74 16.57 3.73
CA ARG A 188 3.30 15.25 4.18
C ARG A 188 2.97 15.28 5.67
N GLN A 189 1.87 14.64 6.04
CA GLN A 189 1.50 14.44 7.44
C GLN A 189 0.96 13.02 7.65
N ARG A 190 1.38 12.34 8.72
CA ARG A 190 0.78 11.06 9.11
C ARG A 190 -0.57 11.34 9.76
N GLN A 191 -1.62 10.74 9.21
CA GLN A 191 -2.95 10.82 9.79
C GLN A 191 -3.69 9.49 9.59
N LYS A 192 -4.58 9.18 10.52
CA LYS A 192 -5.54 8.08 10.37
C LYS A 192 -6.65 8.54 9.42
N GLN A 193 -6.79 7.87 8.28
CA GLN A 193 -7.75 8.25 7.23
C GLN A 193 -8.60 7.05 6.81
N TRP A 194 -9.80 7.35 6.31
CA TRP A 194 -10.63 6.41 5.57
C TRP A 194 -10.14 6.32 4.12
N MET A 195 -9.97 5.09 3.66
CA MET A 195 -9.48 4.71 2.35
C MET A 195 -10.54 3.91 1.61
N LEU A 196 -10.66 4.10 0.30
CA LEU A 196 -11.41 3.22 -0.60
C LEU A 196 -10.44 2.37 -1.41
N LYS A 197 -10.64 1.05 -1.36
CA LYS A 197 -9.76 0.04 -1.95
C LYS A 197 -9.92 -0.09 -3.47
N ILE A 198 -9.73 1.01 -4.19
CA ILE A 198 -9.89 1.06 -5.65
C ILE A 198 -8.89 0.14 -6.36
N THR A 199 -7.73 -0.14 -5.74
CA THR A 199 -6.74 -1.07 -6.29
C THR A 199 -7.26 -2.50 -6.44
N ALA A 200 -8.27 -2.90 -5.65
CA ALA A 200 -8.95 -4.19 -5.83
C ALA A 200 -9.65 -4.32 -7.20
N TYR A 201 -9.86 -3.21 -7.90
CA TYR A 201 -10.47 -3.13 -9.22
C TYR A 201 -9.48 -2.72 -10.32
N ALA A 202 -8.18 -2.58 -10.03
CA ALA A 202 -7.20 -2.04 -10.97
C ALA A 202 -7.14 -2.80 -12.32
N ASP A 203 -7.14 -4.14 -12.29
CA ASP A 203 -7.19 -4.96 -13.51
C ASP A 203 -8.44 -4.69 -14.34
N ARG A 204 -9.61 -4.62 -13.68
CA ARG A 204 -10.88 -4.34 -14.36
C ARG A 204 -10.91 -2.93 -14.92
N LEU A 205 -10.44 -1.94 -14.16
CA LEU A 205 -10.36 -0.56 -14.63
C LEU A 205 -9.49 -0.42 -15.88
N LEU A 206 -8.47 -1.27 -16.05
CA LEU A 206 -7.68 -1.32 -17.28
C LEU A 206 -8.39 -2.07 -18.41
N GLN A 207 -8.85 -3.29 -18.15
CA GLN A 207 -9.46 -4.16 -19.16
C GLN A 207 -10.76 -3.56 -19.73
N ASP A 208 -11.57 -2.95 -18.86
CA ASP A 208 -12.86 -2.41 -19.25
C ASP A 208 -12.72 -1.13 -20.12
N LEU A 209 -11.51 -0.53 -20.25
CA LEU A 209 -11.25 0.58 -21.18
C LEU A 209 -11.43 0.19 -22.66
N ASP A 210 -11.29 -1.10 -22.98
CA ASP A 210 -11.54 -1.63 -24.32
C ASP A 210 -13.04 -1.65 -24.66
N THR A 211 -13.90 -1.59 -23.64
CA THR A 211 -15.36 -1.66 -23.79
C THR A 211 -16.04 -0.30 -23.93
N VAL A 212 -15.30 0.80 -23.71
CA VAL A 212 -15.83 2.17 -23.74
C VAL A 212 -15.41 2.93 -24.99
N ASP A 213 -16.34 3.72 -25.53
CA ASP A 213 -16.10 4.63 -26.66
C ASP A 213 -15.54 5.97 -26.18
N TYR A 214 -14.30 5.93 -25.65
CA TYR A 214 -13.59 7.11 -25.17
C TYR A 214 -12.47 7.51 -26.14
N PRO A 215 -12.12 8.81 -26.22
CA PRO A 215 -10.94 9.23 -26.96
C PRO A 215 -9.67 8.53 -26.48
N GLU A 216 -8.82 8.08 -27.41
CA GLU A 216 -7.58 7.33 -27.08
C GLU A 216 -6.65 8.07 -26.12
N ARG A 217 -6.64 9.40 -26.18
CA ARG A 217 -5.90 10.23 -25.22
C ARG A 217 -6.35 10.01 -23.78
N ILE A 218 -7.66 9.88 -23.54
CA ILE A 218 -8.22 9.66 -22.20
C ILE A 218 -7.92 8.24 -21.72
N LYS A 219 -8.07 7.24 -22.59
CA LYS A 219 -7.69 5.85 -22.29
C LYS A 219 -6.22 5.75 -21.91
N THR A 220 -5.34 6.34 -22.71
CA THR A 220 -3.89 6.38 -22.46
C THR A 220 -3.55 7.04 -21.12
N GLN A 221 -4.22 8.14 -20.77
CA GLN A 221 -4.03 8.79 -19.47
C GLN A 221 -4.42 7.88 -18.30
N GLN A 222 -5.55 7.16 -18.40
CA GLN A 222 -5.96 6.20 -17.38
C GLN A 222 -5.03 4.99 -17.30
N VAL A 223 -4.57 4.45 -18.43
CA VAL A 223 -3.58 3.36 -18.47
C VAL A 223 -2.30 3.76 -17.74
N ASN A 224 -1.77 4.96 -18.05
CA ASN A 224 -0.56 5.48 -17.41
C ASN A 224 -0.77 5.84 -15.94
N TRP A 225 -1.99 6.23 -15.55
CA TRP A 225 -2.35 6.48 -14.16
C TRP A 225 -2.41 5.19 -13.34
N ILE A 226 -3.09 4.18 -13.86
CA ILE A 226 -3.23 2.88 -13.18
C ILE A 226 -1.88 2.16 -13.13
N GLY A 227 -1.12 2.20 -14.23
CA GLY A 227 0.28 1.81 -14.29
C GLY A 227 0.55 0.39 -13.81
N LYS A 228 -0.08 -0.60 -14.45
CA LYS A 228 0.16 -2.03 -14.18
C LYS A 228 1.59 -2.41 -14.59
N SER A 229 2.27 -3.12 -13.70
CA SER A 229 3.63 -3.64 -13.89
C SER A 229 3.68 -5.11 -13.51
N GLU A 230 4.15 -5.96 -14.41
CA GLU A 230 4.38 -7.38 -14.16
C GLU A 230 5.85 -7.63 -13.89
N GLY A 231 6.15 -8.46 -12.89
CA GLY A 231 7.51 -8.66 -12.43
C GLY A 231 7.61 -9.78 -11.41
N ALA A 232 8.52 -9.60 -10.46
CA ALA A 232 8.72 -10.53 -9.36
C ALA A 232 8.95 -9.81 -8.04
N GLU A 233 8.42 -10.40 -6.97
CA GLU A 233 8.87 -10.12 -5.61
C GLU A 233 10.05 -11.03 -5.28
N ILE A 234 11.11 -10.45 -4.73
CA ILE A 234 12.37 -11.14 -4.46
C ILE A 234 12.80 -10.82 -3.04
N GLU A 235 13.23 -11.85 -2.31
CA GLU A 235 13.66 -11.72 -0.93
C GLU A 235 15.20 -11.74 -0.84
N PHE A 236 15.73 -10.67 -0.25
CA PHE A 236 17.14 -10.54 0.09
C PHE A 236 17.32 -10.84 1.57
N GLY A 237 18.22 -11.77 1.90
CA GLY A 237 18.58 -12.01 3.30
C GLY A 237 19.32 -10.80 3.89
N ILE A 238 19.40 -10.71 5.21
CA ILE A 238 20.17 -9.66 5.89
C ILE A 238 21.38 -10.29 6.58
N SER A 239 22.54 -9.64 6.51
CA SER A 239 23.77 -10.02 7.22
C SER A 239 24.33 -8.84 8.00
N ASN A 240 24.72 -9.07 9.26
CA ASN A 240 25.34 -8.06 10.11
C ASN A 240 26.86 -8.25 10.08
N GLN A 241 27.62 -7.16 9.97
CA GLN A 241 29.08 -7.23 10.06
C GLN A 241 29.48 -7.28 11.54
N GLU A 242 30.03 -8.39 12.01
CA GLU A 242 30.71 -8.43 13.31
C GLU A 242 32.08 -7.75 13.17
N SER A 243 32.35 -6.80 14.06
CA SER A 243 33.65 -6.15 14.19
C SER A 243 34.69 -7.18 14.65
N GLY A 244 35.48 -7.71 13.72
CA GLY A 244 36.74 -8.39 14.00
C GLY A 244 36.76 -9.91 13.79
N SER A 245 36.81 -10.37 12.53
CA SER A 245 37.64 -11.55 12.20
C SER A 245 38.03 -11.54 10.71
N THR A 246 39.31 -11.32 10.47
CA THR A 246 39.97 -11.46 9.17
C THR A 246 40.30 -12.93 8.95
N GLU A 247 39.31 -13.77 8.62
CA GLU A 247 39.59 -15.09 8.05
C GLU A 247 38.35 -15.75 7.42
N GLY A 248 38.42 -16.01 6.10
CA GLY A 248 37.75 -17.13 5.46
C GLY A 248 36.26 -16.98 5.12
N ARG A 249 35.98 -16.87 3.81
CA ARG A 249 34.70 -17.16 3.13
C ARG A 249 33.74 -18.04 3.94
N ARG A 250 32.71 -17.45 4.53
CA ARG A 250 31.50 -18.17 4.96
C ARG A 250 30.28 -17.39 4.48
N ALA A 251 29.60 -17.96 3.48
CA ALA A 251 28.32 -17.47 3.00
C ALA A 251 27.25 -17.63 4.09
N LEU A 252 26.38 -16.62 4.23
CA LEU A 252 25.31 -16.47 5.23
C LEU A 252 25.80 -16.18 6.65
N GLY A 253 26.00 -14.89 6.95
CA GLY A 253 26.36 -14.39 8.28
C GLY A 253 25.27 -13.51 8.88
N VAL A 254 24.16 -14.10 9.33
CA VAL A 254 23.44 -13.52 10.49
C VAL A 254 24.32 -13.91 11.67
N GLY A 255 25.08 -12.96 12.26
CA GLY A 255 26.03 -13.25 13.36
C GLY A 255 25.44 -14.23 14.38
N ARG A 256 26.21 -15.25 14.80
CA ARG A 256 25.77 -16.50 15.49
C ARG A 256 24.48 -16.34 16.31
N ARG A 257 23.33 -16.43 15.65
CA ARG A 257 22.02 -16.43 16.33
C ARG A 257 21.85 -17.79 16.98
N ARG A 258 21.28 -17.79 18.18
CA ARG A 258 20.78 -19.01 18.82
C ARG A 258 19.27 -19.02 18.72
N TYR A 259 18.70 -19.99 18.02
CA TYR A 259 17.25 -20.18 17.95
C TYR A 259 16.82 -21.22 18.98
N VAL A 260 15.93 -20.83 19.88
CA VAL A 260 15.29 -21.73 20.85
C VAL A 260 13.87 -22.02 20.38
N LEU A 261 13.58 -23.25 19.98
CA LEU A 261 12.30 -23.63 19.39
C LEU A 261 11.46 -24.43 20.39
N LEU A 262 10.33 -23.86 20.85
CA LEU A 262 9.43 -24.49 21.81
C LEU A 262 8.16 -25.01 21.12
N HIS A 263 7.93 -26.32 21.20
CA HIS A 263 6.80 -26.99 20.56
C HIS A 263 5.49 -26.86 21.35
N GLY A 264 4.36 -27.12 20.68
CA GLY A 264 3.02 -27.09 21.27
C GLY A 264 2.63 -28.35 22.06
N PHE A 265 1.37 -28.36 22.52
CA PHE A 265 0.73 -29.47 23.23
C PHE A 265 0.76 -30.77 22.43
N ARG A 266 1.10 -31.90 23.09
CA ARG A 266 1.35 -33.22 22.47
C ARG A 266 2.41 -33.21 21.34
N GLY A 267 3.21 -32.15 21.28
CA GLY A 267 4.32 -31.98 20.35
C GLY A 267 5.63 -32.56 20.88
N ASN A 268 6.65 -32.50 20.03
CA ASN A 268 8.06 -32.71 20.35
C ASN A 268 8.92 -32.12 19.22
N ALA A 269 10.24 -32.03 19.41
CA ALA A 269 11.17 -31.42 18.46
C ALA A 269 11.36 -32.21 17.14
N LYS A 270 10.83 -33.44 17.05
CA LYS A 270 10.97 -34.34 15.90
C LYS A 270 9.76 -34.36 14.97
N ARG A 271 8.68 -33.65 15.31
CA ARG A 271 7.42 -33.66 14.54
C ARG A 271 7.20 -32.35 13.80
N ILE A 272 6.18 -32.35 12.94
CA ILE A 272 5.72 -31.18 12.17
C ILE A 272 6.88 -30.50 11.42
N PHE A 273 6.95 -29.17 11.41
CA PHE A 273 7.95 -28.40 10.69
C PHE A 273 9.29 -28.27 11.42
N PHE A 274 9.40 -28.68 12.69
CA PHE A 274 10.60 -28.45 13.51
C PHE A 274 11.88 -29.04 12.90
N PRO A 275 11.93 -30.29 12.41
CA PRO A 275 13.12 -30.83 11.76
C PRO A 275 13.54 -30.06 10.50
N TRP A 276 12.55 -29.62 9.70
CA TRP A 276 12.79 -28.82 8.51
C TRP A 276 13.30 -27.42 8.88
N LEU A 277 12.67 -26.77 9.86
CA LEU A 277 13.03 -25.43 10.33
C LEU A 277 14.43 -25.43 10.93
N ARG A 278 14.75 -26.41 11.78
CA ARG A 278 16.10 -26.61 12.31
C ARG A 278 17.12 -26.69 11.19
N LYS A 279 16.92 -27.58 10.21
CA LYS A 279 17.85 -27.73 9.07
C LYS A 279 18.03 -26.41 8.30
N LYS A 280 16.97 -25.61 8.16
CA LYS A 280 17.03 -24.31 7.46
C LYS A 280 17.80 -23.25 8.25
N LEU A 281 17.57 -23.16 9.56
CA LEU A 281 18.28 -22.23 10.43
C LEU A 281 19.76 -22.65 10.63
N GLU A 282 20.05 -23.94 10.78
CA GLU A 282 21.44 -24.41 10.85
C GLU A 282 22.22 -24.15 9.56
N ALA A 283 21.54 -24.20 8.40
CA ALA A 283 22.14 -23.85 7.12
C ALA A 283 22.53 -22.36 6.99
N THR A 284 22.03 -21.49 7.88
CA THR A 284 22.48 -20.09 7.97
C THR A 284 23.66 -19.92 8.95
N GLY A 285 24.20 -21.02 9.50
CA GLY A 285 25.27 -21.00 10.50
C GLY A 285 24.79 -20.71 11.93
N ALA A 286 23.47 -20.68 12.17
CA ALA A 286 22.90 -20.45 13.49
C ALA A 286 22.92 -21.71 14.38
N GLU A 287 23.01 -21.51 15.70
CA GLU A 287 22.80 -22.56 16.69
C GLU A 287 21.29 -22.78 16.87
N VAL A 288 20.81 -24.03 16.87
CA VAL A 288 19.37 -24.34 17.01
C VAL A 288 19.10 -25.34 18.14
N ILE A 289 18.54 -24.83 19.23
CA ILE A 289 18.11 -25.60 20.39
C ILE A 289 16.60 -25.85 20.28
N ALA A 290 16.20 -27.10 20.10
CA ALA A 290 14.80 -27.50 20.08
C ALA A 290 14.61 -28.63 21.09
N PRO A 291 14.30 -28.33 22.36
CA PRO A 291 14.12 -29.34 23.40
C PRO A 291 12.81 -30.10 23.21
N ASP A 292 12.77 -31.33 23.73
CA ASP A 292 11.52 -32.03 24.02
C ASP A 292 11.06 -31.58 25.42
N LEU A 293 9.96 -30.84 25.49
CA LEU A 293 9.41 -30.32 26.75
C LEU A 293 8.77 -31.44 27.58
N PRO A 294 8.90 -31.42 28.92
CA PRO A 294 8.48 -32.51 29.80
C PRO A 294 6.96 -32.71 29.83
N ASP A 295 6.49 -33.95 29.79
CA ASP A 295 5.07 -34.33 29.77
C ASP A 295 4.19 -33.45 28.86
N SER A 296 4.38 -33.57 27.55
CA SER A 296 3.56 -32.83 26.58
C SER A 296 2.10 -33.28 26.53
N ASN A 297 1.71 -34.34 27.26
CA ASN A 297 0.33 -34.84 27.35
C ASN A 297 -0.45 -34.22 28.51
N HIS A 298 0.21 -33.91 29.64
CA HIS A 298 -0.36 -33.21 30.79
C HIS A 298 0.57 -32.09 31.29
N PRO A 299 0.87 -31.09 30.44
CA PRO A 299 1.90 -30.12 30.76
C PRO A 299 1.46 -29.22 31.93
N THR A 300 2.39 -28.94 32.84
CA THR A 300 2.24 -27.93 33.90
C THR A 300 3.17 -26.74 33.65
N GLU A 301 2.81 -25.55 34.14
CA GLU A 301 3.67 -24.36 33.95
C GLU A 301 5.04 -24.56 34.60
N GLU A 302 5.09 -25.12 35.82
CA GLU A 302 6.32 -25.31 36.58
C GLU A 302 7.31 -26.23 35.86
N GLU A 303 6.85 -27.39 35.37
CA GLU A 303 7.72 -28.34 34.69
C GLU A 303 8.20 -27.79 33.33
N GLN A 304 7.29 -27.20 32.56
CA GLN A 304 7.58 -26.70 31.23
C GLN A 304 8.55 -25.52 31.28
N VAL A 305 8.21 -24.48 32.05
CA VAL A 305 9.01 -23.25 32.14
C VAL A 305 10.28 -23.49 32.95
N GLY A 306 10.19 -24.26 34.04
CA GLY A 306 11.34 -24.64 34.87
C GLY A 306 12.37 -25.43 34.08
N TYR A 307 11.94 -26.37 33.23
CA TYR A 307 12.84 -27.09 32.33
C TYR A 307 13.58 -26.16 31.37
N VAL A 308 12.87 -25.23 30.72
CA VAL A 308 13.50 -24.30 29.75
C VAL A 308 14.53 -23.40 30.44
N LEU A 309 14.18 -22.80 31.58
CA LEU A 309 15.08 -21.91 32.32
C LEU A 309 16.29 -22.65 32.92
N LYS A 310 16.14 -23.93 33.29
CA LYS A 310 17.22 -24.74 33.86
C LYS A 310 18.22 -25.22 32.80
N ASN A 311 17.75 -25.53 31.59
CA ASN A 311 18.56 -26.23 30.58
C ASN A 311 19.04 -25.33 29.44
N ILE A 312 18.54 -24.10 29.32
CA ILE A 312 18.84 -23.22 28.18
C ILE A 312 19.35 -21.86 28.68
N ALA A 313 20.50 -21.45 28.15
CA ALA A 313 21.06 -20.12 28.38
C ALA A 313 20.47 -19.10 27.40
N PHE A 314 20.02 -17.97 27.94
CA PHE A 314 19.45 -16.85 27.19
C PHE A 314 20.38 -15.64 27.25
N ASP A 315 20.66 -15.06 26.08
CA ASP A 315 21.51 -13.88 25.91
C ASP A 315 20.95 -12.99 24.78
N GLU A 316 21.62 -11.87 24.54
CA GLU A 316 21.26 -10.87 23.52
C GLU A 316 21.35 -11.38 22.06
N ASN A 317 21.80 -12.62 21.84
CA ASN A 317 21.82 -13.29 20.54
C ASN A 317 20.75 -14.38 20.39
N THR A 318 19.98 -14.66 21.46
CA THR A 318 18.91 -15.67 21.44
C THR A 318 17.63 -15.16 20.78
N VAL A 319 17.09 -15.90 19.81
CA VAL A 319 15.73 -15.74 19.29
C VAL A 319 14.87 -16.88 19.82
N LEU A 320 13.83 -16.54 20.59
CA LEU A 320 12.91 -17.49 21.19
C LEU A 320 11.66 -17.68 20.32
N PHE A 321 11.44 -18.90 19.84
CA PHE A 321 10.27 -19.27 19.07
C PHE A 321 9.32 -20.12 19.89
N GLY A 322 8.03 -19.76 19.88
CA GLY A 322 6.96 -20.57 20.45
C GLY A 322 5.93 -20.96 19.38
N HIS A 323 5.52 -22.22 19.37
CA HIS A 323 4.38 -22.70 18.56
C HIS A 323 3.26 -23.20 19.47
N SER A 324 2.03 -22.73 19.26
CA SER A 324 0.85 -23.16 20.03
C SER A 324 1.09 -23.01 21.55
N LEU A 325 0.94 -24.06 22.37
CA LEU A 325 1.28 -24.00 23.81
C LEU A 325 2.72 -23.48 24.08
N GLY A 326 3.67 -23.74 23.18
CA GLY A 326 5.03 -23.22 23.27
C GLY A 326 5.08 -21.68 23.28
N THR A 327 4.06 -20.98 22.78
CA THR A 327 3.96 -19.52 22.92
C THR A 327 3.72 -19.09 24.36
N VAL A 328 2.88 -19.84 25.09
CA VAL A 328 2.61 -19.56 26.50
C VAL A 328 3.87 -19.82 27.32
N VAL A 329 4.56 -20.94 27.07
CA VAL A 329 5.84 -21.25 27.72
C VAL A 329 6.88 -20.17 27.41
N ALA A 330 6.99 -19.73 26.16
CA ALA A 330 7.92 -18.65 25.78
C ALA A 330 7.64 -17.34 26.53
N LEU A 331 6.38 -16.91 26.63
CA LEU A 331 5.99 -15.72 27.39
C LEU A 331 6.35 -15.85 28.88
N LYS A 332 6.06 -17.00 29.48
CA LYS A 332 6.37 -17.30 30.89
C LYS A 332 7.86 -17.42 31.18
N VAL A 333 8.67 -17.80 30.19
CA VAL A 333 10.14 -17.74 30.24
C VAL A 333 10.59 -16.28 30.24
N LEU A 334 10.09 -15.46 29.30
CA LEU A 334 10.43 -14.04 29.19
C LEU A 334 10.13 -13.26 30.47
N GLU A 335 9.06 -13.60 31.20
CA GLU A 335 8.74 -13.01 32.51
C GLU A 335 9.84 -13.22 33.56
N ARG A 336 10.58 -14.34 33.46
CA ARG A 336 11.55 -14.79 34.45
C ARG A 336 13.00 -14.54 34.02
N LEU A 337 13.23 -14.06 32.80
CA LEU A 337 14.56 -13.67 32.34
C LEU A 337 15.05 -12.40 33.05
N GLN A 338 16.35 -12.36 33.37
CA GLN A 338 16.98 -11.17 33.95
C GLN A 338 17.56 -10.21 32.91
N LYS A 339 17.84 -10.72 31.71
CA LYS A 339 18.41 -9.96 30.60
C LYS A 339 17.52 -10.11 29.35
N PRO A 340 17.47 -9.08 28.49
CA PRO A 340 16.74 -9.17 27.24
C PRO A 340 17.42 -10.13 26.26
N ILE A 341 16.60 -10.74 25.40
CA ILE A 341 17.05 -11.57 24.29
C ILE A 341 16.98 -10.79 22.97
N ALA A 342 17.48 -11.39 21.88
CA ALA A 342 17.43 -10.75 20.56
C ALA A 342 15.99 -10.56 20.07
N GLY A 343 15.15 -11.57 20.22
CA GLY A 343 13.78 -11.51 19.74
C GLY A 343 12.92 -12.71 20.08
N THR A 344 11.63 -12.57 19.79
CA THR A 344 10.59 -13.53 20.09
C THR A 344 9.65 -13.67 18.88
N VAL A 345 9.39 -14.89 18.45
CA VAL A 345 8.40 -15.20 17.41
C VAL A 345 7.37 -16.18 17.95
N LEU A 346 6.10 -15.81 17.87
CA LEU A 346 4.98 -16.58 18.43
C LEU A 346 4.05 -16.99 17.29
N ALA A 347 3.96 -18.29 17.00
CA ALA A 347 3.10 -18.82 15.94
C ALA A 347 1.90 -19.59 16.51
N ALA A 348 0.71 -19.26 16.00
CA ALA A 348 -0.56 -19.79 16.50
C ALA A 348 -0.72 -19.61 18.02
N GLY A 349 -0.29 -18.45 18.52
CA GLY A 349 -0.25 -18.14 19.94
C GLY A 349 -1.58 -17.64 20.51
N PHE A 350 -1.72 -17.82 21.81
CA PHE A 350 -2.88 -17.44 22.62
C PHE A 350 -2.45 -17.11 24.06
N THR A 351 -3.29 -16.37 24.78
CA THR A 351 -3.06 -15.96 26.18
C THR A 351 -4.27 -16.24 27.08
N THR A 352 -5.21 -17.04 26.60
CA THR A 352 -6.45 -17.38 27.29
C THR A 352 -6.71 -18.88 27.17
N ALA A 353 -7.39 -19.45 28.16
CA ALA A 353 -7.76 -20.86 28.20
C ALA A 353 -8.91 -21.25 27.25
N THR A 354 -9.12 -20.52 26.14
CA THR A 354 -10.30 -20.68 25.27
C THR A 354 -9.90 -21.18 23.89
N PHE A 355 -10.52 -22.27 23.44
CA PHE A 355 -10.21 -22.94 22.18
C PHE A 355 -11.47 -23.34 21.43
N LYS A 356 -11.37 -23.47 20.09
CA LYS A 356 -12.52 -23.79 19.23
C LYS A 356 -12.90 -25.27 19.21
N ASP A 357 -11.92 -26.14 19.43
CA ASP A 357 -12.01 -27.57 19.13
C ASP A 357 -12.34 -28.41 20.37
N LYS A 358 -11.48 -28.38 21.40
CA LYS A 358 -11.64 -29.25 22.57
C LYS A 358 -10.96 -28.72 23.84
N PRO A 359 -11.40 -29.15 25.03
CA PRO A 359 -10.69 -28.91 26.27
C PRO A 359 -9.29 -29.54 26.28
N ARG A 360 -8.38 -28.95 27.07
CA ARG A 360 -6.98 -29.34 27.19
C ARG A 360 -6.58 -29.30 28.68
N PRO A 361 -5.76 -30.24 29.16
CA PRO A 361 -5.45 -30.37 30.59
C PRO A 361 -4.74 -29.15 31.16
N PHE A 362 -4.01 -28.41 30.32
CA PHE A 362 -3.28 -27.23 30.77
C PHE A 362 -4.13 -25.97 30.98
N GLN A 363 -5.44 -26.03 30.71
CA GLN A 363 -6.35 -24.92 31.00
C GLN A 363 -6.35 -24.56 32.51
N THR A 364 -6.09 -25.54 33.37
CA THR A 364 -6.10 -25.36 34.84
C THR A 364 -4.71 -25.47 35.48
N THR A 365 -3.69 -25.93 34.77
CA THR A 365 -2.31 -26.11 35.30
C THR A 365 -1.36 -24.98 34.93
N PHE A 366 -1.82 -24.01 34.13
CA PHE A 366 -1.10 -22.78 33.82
C PHE A 366 -1.80 -21.58 34.44
N SER A 367 -1.01 -20.62 34.92
CA SER A 367 -1.54 -19.30 35.23
C SER A 367 -1.71 -18.51 33.92
N TRP A 368 -2.89 -17.94 33.72
CA TRP A 368 -3.20 -17.08 32.57
C TRP A 368 -2.93 -15.60 32.84
N ASP A 369 -2.33 -15.29 33.99
CA ASP A 369 -1.83 -13.97 34.31
C ASP A 369 -0.42 -13.79 33.75
N PHE A 370 -0.19 -12.64 33.12
CA PHE A 370 1.10 -12.36 32.49
C PHE A 370 1.67 -11.02 32.94
N HIS A 371 2.97 -10.99 33.26
CA HIS A 371 3.72 -9.78 33.60
C HIS A 371 4.19 -9.06 32.34
N TRP A 372 3.25 -8.44 31.62
CA TRP A 372 3.47 -7.83 30.31
C TRP A 372 4.62 -6.81 30.26
N THR A 373 4.82 -6.01 31.30
CA THR A 373 5.93 -5.04 31.36
C THR A 373 7.28 -5.75 31.31
N GLN A 374 7.41 -6.86 32.05
CA GLN A 374 8.65 -7.64 32.08
C GLN A 374 8.84 -8.43 30.78
N ILE A 375 7.77 -9.02 30.24
CA ILE A 375 7.79 -9.69 28.93
C ILE A 375 8.31 -8.73 27.86
N LYS A 376 7.69 -7.55 27.71
CA LYS A 376 8.07 -6.56 26.69
C LYS A 376 9.52 -6.10 26.84
N LYS A 377 9.97 -5.91 28.09
CA LYS A 377 11.36 -5.54 28.38
C LYS A 377 12.35 -6.61 27.90
N ASN A 378 12.00 -7.89 28.03
CA ASN A 378 12.92 -8.98 27.75
C ASN A 378 12.79 -9.57 26.34
N ALA A 379 11.67 -9.37 25.66
CA ALA A 379 11.30 -10.09 24.43
C ALA A 379 12.15 -9.78 23.19
N GLY A 380 12.93 -8.69 23.19
CA GLY A 380 13.61 -8.21 21.98
C GLY A 380 12.61 -7.76 20.92
N PHE A 381 12.89 -8.01 19.63
CA PHE A 381 11.86 -7.86 18.59
C PHE A 381 10.74 -8.87 18.80
N VAL A 382 9.51 -8.56 18.41
CA VAL A 382 8.38 -9.49 18.60
C VAL A 382 7.56 -9.61 17.32
N LYS A 383 7.35 -10.84 16.84
CA LYS A 383 6.43 -11.16 15.74
C LYS A 383 5.38 -12.15 16.21
N VAL A 384 4.12 -11.86 15.90
CA VAL A 384 2.98 -12.75 16.19
C VAL A 384 2.36 -13.22 14.88
N LEU A 385 2.50 -14.51 14.58
CA LEU A 385 1.99 -15.16 13.38
C LEU A 385 0.65 -15.83 13.65
N ARG A 386 -0.39 -15.41 12.94
CA ARG A 386 -1.70 -16.09 12.91
C ARG A 386 -1.73 -17.09 11.77
N ALA A 387 -2.18 -18.32 12.04
CA ALA A 387 -2.55 -19.25 10.97
C ALA A 387 -3.90 -18.81 10.38
N THR A 388 -3.95 -18.51 9.08
CA THR A 388 -5.23 -18.33 8.38
C THR A 388 -6.02 -19.63 8.49
N GLU A 389 -7.29 -19.55 8.91
CA GLU A 389 -8.17 -20.70 9.13
C GLU A 389 -7.72 -21.68 10.24
N ASP A 390 -7.19 -21.13 11.34
CA ASP A 390 -6.83 -21.93 12.52
C ASP A 390 -8.06 -22.64 13.13
N VAL A 391 -7.98 -23.97 13.22
CA VAL A 391 -9.05 -24.82 13.78
C VAL A 391 -9.03 -24.91 15.30
N ALA A 392 -7.92 -24.55 15.95
CA ALA A 392 -7.74 -24.67 17.39
C ALA A 392 -7.87 -23.31 18.10
N VAL A 393 -7.22 -22.28 17.55
CA VAL A 393 -7.06 -20.97 18.19
C VAL A 393 -7.99 -19.94 17.53
N PRO A 394 -8.87 -19.25 18.29
CA PRO A 394 -9.64 -18.12 17.80
C PRO A 394 -8.74 -16.99 17.28
N ALA A 395 -9.08 -16.41 16.12
CA ALA A 395 -8.36 -15.25 15.60
C ALA A 395 -8.36 -14.07 16.58
N ALA A 396 -9.42 -13.94 17.40
CA ALA A 396 -9.50 -12.95 18.46
C ALA A 396 -8.42 -13.17 19.55
N ALA A 397 -8.07 -14.42 19.87
CA ALA A 397 -7.07 -14.74 20.89
C ALA A 397 -5.66 -14.32 20.44
N THR A 398 -5.29 -14.61 19.19
CA THR A 398 -4.00 -14.18 18.62
C THR A 398 -3.93 -12.65 18.48
N ARG A 399 -5.06 -12.00 18.12
CA ARG A 399 -5.15 -10.53 18.08
C ARG A 399 -4.96 -9.91 19.46
N ALA A 400 -5.60 -10.48 20.49
CA ALA A 400 -5.45 -10.01 21.87
C ALA A 400 -4.00 -10.14 22.35
N LEU A 401 -3.32 -11.25 22.04
CA LEU A 401 -1.89 -11.44 22.30
C LEU A 401 -1.04 -10.33 21.66
N ALA A 402 -1.24 -10.06 20.37
CA ALA A 402 -0.51 -9.01 19.65
C ALA A 402 -0.74 -7.62 20.26
N GLN A 403 -1.99 -7.28 20.60
CA GLN A 403 -2.34 -6.05 21.29
C GLN A 403 -1.66 -5.92 22.67
N LYS A 404 -1.65 -7.00 23.47
CA LYS A 404 -0.98 -7.00 24.77
C LYS A 404 0.51 -6.76 24.64
N LEU A 405 1.15 -7.30 23.61
CA LEU A 405 2.56 -7.08 23.29
C LEU A 405 2.84 -5.71 22.64
N GLY A 406 1.83 -5.04 22.09
CA GLY A 406 1.98 -3.76 21.39
C GLY A 406 2.61 -3.92 20.01
N VAL A 407 2.33 -5.03 19.33
CA VAL A 407 2.83 -5.33 17.98
C VAL A 407 1.69 -5.67 17.03
N GLU A 408 1.94 -5.52 15.73
CA GLU A 408 1.00 -5.96 14.70
C GLU A 408 1.04 -7.49 14.56
N MET A 409 -0.13 -8.07 14.32
CA MET A 409 -0.29 -9.49 14.01
C MET A 409 -0.08 -9.68 12.51
N VAL A 410 0.74 -10.66 12.13
CA VAL A 410 0.99 -11.02 10.74
C VAL A 410 0.21 -12.28 10.40
N ASP A 411 -0.50 -12.26 9.28
CA ASP A 411 -1.12 -13.45 8.73
C ASP A 411 -0.10 -14.32 8.01
N GLY A 412 0.05 -15.56 8.48
CA GLY A 412 0.80 -16.59 7.78
C GLY A 412 -0.17 -17.52 7.04
N GLU A 413 0.15 -17.88 5.81
CA GLU A 413 -0.54 -18.92 5.05
C GLU A 413 0.06 -20.29 5.40
N PRO A 414 -0.56 -21.06 6.30
CA PRO A 414 0.04 -22.30 6.76
C PRO A 414 -0.11 -23.39 5.69
N LYS A 415 0.87 -24.29 5.57
CA LYS A 415 0.75 -25.45 4.66
C LYS A 415 -0.21 -26.51 5.18
N LYS A 416 -0.42 -26.56 6.49
CA LYS A 416 -1.56 -27.23 7.13
C LYS A 416 -2.06 -26.38 8.28
N THR A 417 -3.37 -26.40 8.53
CA THR A 417 -4.00 -25.61 9.61
C THR A 417 -3.22 -25.70 10.94
N HIS A 418 -3.21 -24.59 11.67
CA HIS A 418 -2.48 -24.42 12.94
C HIS A 418 -0.94 -24.59 12.82
N PHE A 419 -0.38 -24.36 11.62
CA PHE A 419 1.04 -24.57 11.29
C PHE A 419 1.53 -26.00 11.63
N THR A 420 0.77 -27.01 11.22
CA THR A 420 1.11 -28.42 11.52
C THR A 420 1.74 -29.16 10.34
N GLY A 421 2.10 -28.43 9.28
CA GLY A 421 2.76 -29.00 8.11
C GLY A 421 4.15 -29.53 8.43
N SER A 422 4.71 -30.36 7.54
CA SER A 422 6.11 -30.79 7.62
C SER A 422 7.09 -29.70 7.18
N ARG A 423 6.58 -28.61 6.61
CA ARG A 423 7.32 -27.41 6.18
C ARG A 423 6.39 -26.21 6.33
N GLU A 424 6.88 -25.13 6.94
CA GLU A 424 6.11 -23.89 7.15
C GLU A 424 6.98 -22.67 6.83
N PRO A 425 7.11 -22.27 5.55
CA PRO A 425 7.93 -21.13 5.10
C PRO A 425 7.67 -19.84 5.87
N ALA A 426 6.40 -19.50 6.11
CA ALA A 426 6.01 -18.29 6.84
C ALA A 426 6.63 -18.20 8.26
N ILE A 427 6.91 -19.34 8.90
CA ILE A 427 7.60 -19.37 10.20
C ILE A 427 9.09 -19.03 10.05
N LEU A 428 9.74 -19.57 9.03
CA LEU A 428 11.14 -19.26 8.73
C LEU A 428 11.32 -17.77 8.41
N ASP A 429 10.42 -17.21 7.59
CA ASP A 429 10.44 -15.80 7.18
C ASP A 429 10.23 -14.86 8.38
N ALA A 430 9.46 -15.28 9.38
CA ALA A 430 9.34 -14.53 10.62
C ALA A 430 10.63 -14.59 11.47
N LEU A 431 11.33 -15.71 11.45
CA LEU A 431 12.54 -15.94 12.25
C LEU A 431 13.81 -15.33 11.65
N VAL A 432 13.82 -15.08 10.35
CA VAL A 432 14.97 -14.52 9.64
C VAL A 432 14.54 -13.21 8.97
N PRO A 433 15.05 -12.04 9.38
CA PRO A 433 14.72 -10.79 8.72
C PRO A 433 15.21 -10.81 7.27
N SER A 434 14.32 -10.47 6.34
CA SER A 434 14.59 -10.31 4.91
C SER A 434 14.08 -8.96 4.42
N ILE A 435 14.65 -8.48 3.33
CA ILE A 435 14.18 -7.31 2.59
C ILE A 435 13.50 -7.82 1.34
N ARG A 436 12.19 -7.61 1.24
CA ARG A 436 11.43 -7.93 0.03
C ARG A 436 11.46 -6.73 -0.91
N VAL A 437 11.76 -6.97 -2.17
CA VAL A 437 11.73 -5.96 -3.23
C VAL A 437 10.83 -6.41 -4.36
N PHE A 438 10.24 -5.47 -5.08
CA PHE A 438 9.58 -5.73 -6.35
C PHE A 438 10.45 -5.24 -7.52
N THR A 439 10.53 -6.01 -8.59
CA THR A 439 11.22 -5.62 -9.83
C THR A 439 10.49 -6.11 -11.07
N THR A 440 10.43 -5.28 -12.10
CA THR A 440 9.99 -5.66 -13.47
C THR A 440 11.13 -6.24 -14.30
N ARG A 441 12.37 -6.19 -13.78
CA ARG A 441 13.59 -6.68 -14.43
C ARG A 441 14.29 -7.75 -13.60
N PRO A 442 13.64 -8.90 -13.30
CA PRO A 442 14.28 -9.98 -12.56
C PRO A 442 15.46 -10.60 -13.31
N ASP A 443 15.57 -10.37 -14.63
CA ASP A 443 16.71 -10.71 -15.45
C ASP A 443 17.99 -10.04 -14.96
N THR A 444 17.92 -8.82 -14.44
CA THR A 444 19.10 -8.02 -14.08
C THR A 444 19.58 -8.20 -12.64
N LEU A 445 19.00 -9.16 -11.90
CA LEU A 445 19.25 -9.39 -10.48
C LEU A 445 20.73 -9.67 -10.11
N PHE A 446 21.52 -10.24 -11.03
CA PHE A 446 22.98 -10.41 -10.82
C PHE A 446 23.75 -9.09 -10.79
N GLY A 447 23.17 -8.04 -11.37
CA GLY A 447 23.70 -6.67 -11.39
C GLY A 447 23.23 -5.83 -10.21
N ALA A 448 22.43 -6.38 -9.28
CA ALA A 448 22.00 -5.67 -8.09
C ALA A 448 23.18 -5.50 -7.13
N THR A 449 23.72 -4.29 -7.05
CA THR A 449 24.92 -3.95 -6.27
C THR A 449 24.61 -3.24 -4.95
N TYR A 450 23.37 -2.80 -4.73
CA TYR A 450 22.87 -2.29 -3.46
C TYR A 450 21.34 -2.39 -3.39
N LEU A 451 20.79 -2.31 -2.18
CA LEU A 451 19.34 -2.13 -1.97
C LEU A 451 19.05 -0.71 -1.51
N VAL A 452 17.83 -0.25 -1.78
CA VAL A 452 17.34 1.05 -1.30
C VAL A 452 15.98 0.89 -0.65
N LEU A 453 15.87 1.36 0.59
CA LEU A 453 14.62 1.46 1.35
C LEU A 453 14.07 2.89 1.26
N SER A 454 12.75 3.02 1.23
CA SER A 454 12.10 4.32 1.46
C SER A 454 12.39 4.81 2.88
N PRO A 455 12.48 6.13 3.13
CA PRO A 455 12.62 6.72 4.47
C PRO A 455 11.60 6.25 5.50
N GLU A 456 10.38 5.92 5.06
CA GLU A 456 9.32 5.43 5.94
C GLU A 456 9.31 3.90 6.13
N HIS A 457 10.31 3.18 5.58
CA HIS A 457 10.31 1.72 5.58
C HIS A 457 10.43 1.17 7.02
N PRO A 458 9.56 0.25 7.47
CA PRO A 458 9.53 -0.23 8.85
C PRO A 458 10.85 -0.85 9.33
N LEU A 459 11.62 -1.46 8.42
CA LEU A 459 12.93 -2.04 8.77
C LEU A 459 13.94 -1.01 9.29
N ILE A 460 13.82 0.28 8.94
CA ILE A 460 14.74 1.31 9.44
C ILE A 460 14.64 1.45 10.96
N ALA A 461 13.43 1.29 11.52
CA ALA A 461 13.21 1.29 12.97
C ALA A 461 13.48 -0.08 13.61
N ASN A 462 13.82 -1.11 12.83
CA ASN A 462 14.01 -2.46 13.33
C ASN A 462 15.40 -2.61 13.96
N ARG A 463 15.42 -2.72 15.30
CA ARG A 463 16.62 -2.95 16.10
C ARG A 463 17.35 -4.26 15.76
N GLU A 464 16.71 -5.22 15.09
CA GLU A 464 17.36 -6.43 14.56
C GLU A 464 18.53 -6.13 13.64
N LEU A 465 18.45 -5.02 12.90
CA LEU A 465 19.46 -4.63 11.91
C LEU A 465 20.77 -4.16 12.54
N ARG A 466 20.78 -3.81 13.83
CA ARG A 466 21.98 -3.30 14.54
C ARG A 466 22.69 -2.19 13.75
N ILE A 467 21.92 -1.25 13.21
CA ILE A 467 22.44 -0.12 12.44
C ILE A 467 23.39 0.68 13.35
N THR A 468 24.61 0.95 12.89
CA THR A 468 25.61 1.62 13.74
C THR A 468 25.56 3.15 13.65
N ASN A 469 24.94 3.71 12.61
CA ASN A 469 24.79 5.14 12.37
C ASN A 469 23.33 5.63 12.54
N GLU A 470 22.58 5.11 13.53
CA GLU A 470 21.15 5.44 13.73
C GLU A 470 20.85 6.95 13.78
N GLY A 471 21.76 7.76 14.36
CA GLY A 471 21.59 9.20 14.46
C GLY A 471 21.57 9.91 13.09
N GLU A 472 22.47 9.53 12.20
CA GLU A 472 22.54 10.05 10.83
C GLU A 472 21.34 9.60 10.01
N VAL A 473 20.98 8.31 10.13
CA VAL A 473 19.81 7.74 9.45
C VAL A 473 18.53 8.45 9.87
N ARG A 474 18.34 8.69 11.18
CA ARG A 474 17.18 9.42 11.69
C ARG A 474 17.11 10.84 11.17
N ALA A 475 18.25 11.56 11.16
CA ALA A 475 18.30 12.93 10.63
C ALA A 475 17.90 12.98 9.15
N TYR A 476 18.35 12.01 8.35
CA TYR A 476 17.97 11.90 6.94
C TYR A 476 16.48 11.57 6.77
N VAL A 477 15.94 10.62 7.55
CA VAL A 477 14.51 10.27 7.51
C VAL A 477 13.64 11.48 7.86
N ASP A 478 14.00 12.24 8.91
CA ASP A 478 13.29 13.45 9.32
C ASP A 478 13.36 14.55 8.25
N GLN A 479 14.47 14.66 7.51
CA GLN A 479 14.60 15.57 6.38
C GLN A 479 13.72 15.13 5.21
N ALA A 480 13.74 13.85 4.85
CA ALA A 480 12.98 13.31 3.73
C ALA A 480 11.47 13.35 3.97
N ALA A 481 11.02 13.16 5.21
CA ALA A 481 9.60 13.25 5.59
C ALA A 481 8.98 14.65 5.36
N ARG A 482 9.80 15.70 5.24
CA ARG A 482 9.34 17.06 4.94
C ARG A 482 9.10 17.31 3.45
N LYS A 483 9.57 16.42 2.58
CA LYS A 483 9.40 16.51 1.14
C LYS A 483 8.09 15.85 0.71
N SER A 484 7.42 16.45 -0.26
CA SER A 484 6.31 15.84 -0.98
C SER A 484 6.76 14.66 -1.83
N ASP A 485 5.84 13.76 -2.19
CA ASP A 485 6.13 12.66 -3.12
C ASP A 485 6.68 13.19 -4.45
N LEU A 486 6.20 14.36 -4.94
CA LEU A 486 6.72 14.93 -6.19
C LEU A 486 8.16 15.40 -6.08
N GLU A 487 8.51 16.10 -4.98
CA GLU A 487 9.89 16.52 -4.70
C GLU A 487 10.86 15.34 -4.56
N ARG A 488 10.32 14.14 -4.38
CA ARG A 488 11.04 12.86 -4.30
C ARG A 488 11.09 12.10 -5.63
N THR A 489 10.26 12.46 -6.62
CA THR A 489 10.29 11.83 -7.95
C THR A 489 11.50 12.26 -8.79
N ASP A 490 11.58 11.78 -10.04
CA ASP A 490 12.65 12.10 -11.00
C ASP A 490 12.81 13.59 -11.33
N LEU A 491 11.87 14.45 -10.91
CA LEU A 491 12.03 15.90 -10.95
C LEU A 491 13.07 16.43 -9.94
N ALA A 492 13.47 15.62 -8.97
CA ALA A 492 14.53 15.93 -8.03
C ALA A 492 15.88 15.98 -8.75
N LYS A 493 16.43 17.20 -8.90
CA LYS A 493 17.73 17.44 -9.55
C LYS A 493 18.89 16.81 -8.79
N GLU A 494 18.76 16.62 -7.48
CA GLU A 494 19.82 16.09 -6.63
C GLU A 494 19.40 14.77 -5.98
N LYS A 495 20.17 13.70 -6.23
CA LYS A 495 19.99 12.42 -5.55
C LYS A 495 20.54 12.51 -4.12
N THR A 496 19.78 12.07 -3.12
CA THR A 496 20.22 12.07 -1.72
C THR A 496 19.99 10.70 -1.10
N GLY A 497 20.77 10.32 -0.08
CA GLY A 497 20.61 9.05 0.61
C GLY A 497 21.68 8.85 1.68
N VAL A 498 21.45 7.86 2.54
CA VAL A 498 22.35 7.45 3.63
C VAL A 498 22.46 5.94 3.67
N GLU A 499 23.68 5.42 3.81
CA GLU A 499 23.90 3.97 3.99
C GLU A 499 23.52 3.54 5.41
N LEU A 500 22.88 2.38 5.54
CA LEU A 500 22.71 1.70 6.82
C LEU A 500 24.02 0.98 7.19
N GLN A 501 24.83 1.60 8.03
CA GLN A 501 26.11 1.02 8.45
C GLN A 501 25.90 -0.15 9.42
N GLY A 502 26.80 -1.15 9.36
CA GLY A 502 26.74 -2.35 10.20
C GLY A 502 25.85 -3.48 9.64
N VAL A 503 25.06 -3.20 8.61
CA VAL A 503 24.12 -4.15 8.00
C VAL A 503 24.26 -4.18 6.47
N LYS A 504 24.19 -5.38 5.89
CA LYS A 504 24.21 -5.62 4.45
C LYS A 504 23.06 -6.55 4.07
N ALA A 505 22.61 -6.47 2.82
CA ALA A 505 21.70 -7.44 2.25
C ALA A 505 22.49 -8.53 1.52
N VAL A 506 21.93 -9.74 1.38
CA VAL A 506 22.53 -10.85 0.67
C VAL A 506 21.75 -11.08 -0.62
N ASN A 507 22.41 -10.92 -1.75
CA ASN A 507 21.81 -11.12 -3.06
C ASN A 507 21.50 -12.63 -3.26
N PRO A 508 20.24 -13.01 -3.55
CA PRO A 508 19.83 -14.41 -3.51
C PRO A 508 20.34 -15.26 -4.68
N VAL A 509 20.86 -14.66 -5.77
CA VAL A 509 21.37 -15.44 -6.91
C VAL A 509 22.86 -15.73 -6.86
N ASN A 510 23.66 -14.88 -6.23
CA ASN A 510 25.11 -15.02 -6.16
C ASN A 510 25.66 -15.09 -4.72
N GLY A 511 24.85 -14.81 -3.70
CA GLY A 511 25.24 -14.85 -2.29
C GLY A 511 26.10 -13.67 -1.83
N GLU A 512 26.26 -12.65 -2.67
CA GLU A 512 27.07 -11.47 -2.41
C GLU A 512 26.42 -10.56 -1.37
N ALA A 513 27.23 -10.00 -0.47
CA ALA A 513 26.77 -9.01 0.51
C ALA A 513 26.84 -7.60 -0.10
N ILE A 514 25.70 -6.93 -0.19
CA ILE A 514 25.53 -5.61 -0.82
C ILE A 514 25.02 -4.57 0.19
N PRO A 515 25.45 -3.30 0.10
CA PRO A 515 24.98 -2.24 1.01
C PRO A 515 23.47 -2.01 0.92
N ILE A 516 22.90 -1.58 2.03
CA ILE A 516 21.51 -1.13 2.12
C ILE A 516 21.52 0.37 2.35
N TRP A 517 20.81 1.10 1.51
CA TRP A 517 20.67 2.56 1.59
C TRP A 517 19.25 2.95 1.94
N VAL A 518 19.09 4.13 2.52
CA VAL A 518 17.81 4.83 2.63
C VAL A 518 17.86 6.02 1.69
N ALA A 519 16.92 6.13 0.76
CA ALA A 519 16.87 7.25 -0.18
C ALA A 519 15.44 7.65 -0.50
N ASP A 520 15.23 8.96 -0.63
CA ASP A 520 13.91 9.57 -0.78
C ASP A 520 13.23 9.28 -2.13
N TYR A 521 13.98 8.94 -3.17
CA TYR A 521 13.42 8.55 -4.47
C TYR A 521 12.67 7.20 -4.45
N VAL A 522 12.82 6.40 -3.39
CA VAL A 522 12.00 5.22 -3.14
C VAL A 522 10.81 5.61 -2.28
N LEU A 523 9.60 5.28 -2.76
CA LEU A 523 8.34 5.61 -2.09
C LEU A 523 7.82 4.39 -1.34
N SER A 524 7.53 4.55 -0.05
CA SER A 524 6.97 3.49 0.82
C SER A 524 5.63 2.95 0.34
N THR A 525 4.91 3.74 -0.44
CA THR A 525 3.58 3.46 -0.99
C THR A 525 3.60 2.80 -2.36
N TYR A 526 4.78 2.49 -2.92
CA TYR A 526 4.92 1.79 -4.19
C TYR A 526 5.72 0.49 -4.02
N GLY A 527 5.21 -0.61 -4.57
CA GLY A 527 5.78 -1.94 -4.40
C GLY A 527 5.86 -2.32 -2.91
N THR A 528 7.04 -2.70 -2.45
CA THR A 528 7.30 -3.08 -1.05
C THR A 528 7.89 -1.93 -0.21
N GLY A 529 8.04 -0.73 -0.78
CA GLY A 529 8.82 0.35 -0.16
C GLY A 529 10.33 0.10 -0.17
N ALA A 530 10.79 -0.91 -0.90
CA ALA A 530 12.19 -1.24 -1.09
C ALA A 530 12.44 -1.69 -2.55
N ILE A 531 13.61 -1.36 -3.08
CA ILE A 531 14.05 -1.77 -4.43
C ILE A 531 15.42 -2.42 -4.38
N MET A 532 15.68 -3.30 -5.34
CA MET A 532 17.05 -3.64 -5.73
C MET A 532 17.53 -2.62 -6.75
N ALA A 533 18.71 -2.07 -6.53
CA ALA A 533 19.28 -1.10 -7.45
C ALA A 533 20.25 -1.79 -8.40
N VAL A 534 20.05 -1.58 -9.70
CA VAL A 534 20.86 -2.19 -10.76
C VAL A 534 21.42 -1.09 -11.66
N PRO A 535 22.51 -0.42 -11.25
CA PRO A 535 23.05 0.76 -11.95
C PRO A 535 23.44 0.51 -13.40
N GLY A 536 23.77 -0.73 -13.78
CA GLY A 536 24.04 -1.06 -15.17
C GLY A 536 22.83 -0.92 -16.09
N HIS A 537 21.60 -0.95 -15.54
CA HIS A 537 20.36 -1.15 -16.29
C HIS A 537 19.17 -0.28 -15.85
N ASP A 538 19.35 0.63 -14.89
CA ASP A 538 18.37 1.67 -14.52
C ASP A 538 19.10 3.02 -14.39
N GLU A 539 18.56 4.06 -15.03
CA GLU A 539 19.19 5.39 -15.09
C GLU A 539 19.21 6.10 -13.72
N ARG A 540 18.22 5.87 -12.87
CA ARG A 540 18.13 6.48 -11.53
C ARG A 540 19.14 5.83 -10.61
N ASP A 541 19.26 4.50 -10.69
CA ASP A 541 20.26 3.74 -9.97
C ASP A 541 21.67 4.11 -10.43
N TYR A 542 21.88 4.28 -11.75
CA TYR A 542 23.14 4.75 -12.30
C TYR A 542 23.54 6.13 -11.75
N ALA A 543 22.62 7.10 -11.77
CA ALA A 543 22.88 8.43 -11.25
C ALA A 543 23.19 8.42 -9.74
N PHE A 544 22.48 7.59 -8.96
CA PHE A 544 22.72 7.43 -7.54
C PHE A 544 24.10 6.76 -7.29
N ALA A 545 24.38 5.66 -7.98
CA ALA A 545 25.65 4.95 -7.88
C ALA A 545 26.85 5.84 -8.24
N LYS A 546 26.73 6.64 -9.30
CA LYS A 546 27.76 7.63 -9.69
C LYS A 546 28.00 8.67 -8.60
N LYS A 547 26.94 9.19 -7.98
CA LYS A 547 27.06 10.20 -6.91
C LYS A 547 27.75 9.63 -5.66
N PHE A 548 27.40 8.41 -5.27
CA PHE A 548 27.87 7.80 -4.03
C PHE A 548 29.04 6.81 -4.21
N GLY A 549 29.58 6.70 -5.42
CA GLY A 549 30.72 5.81 -5.72
C GLY A 549 30.41 4.32 -5.58
N LEU A 550 29.18 3.90 -5.87
CA LEU A 550 28.74 2.51 -5.76
C LEU A 550 29.09 1.70 -7.02
N GLU A 551 29.23 0.39 -6.86
CA GLU A 551 29.57 -0.52 -7.97
C GLU A 551 28.49 -0.49 -9.05
N ILE A 552 28.94 -0.45 -10.32
CA ILE A 552 28.10 -0.51 -11.51
C ILE A 552 28.46 -1.78 -12.27
N ARG A 553 27.52 -2.72 -12.33
CA ARG A 553 27.72 -4.02 -12.99
C ARG A 553 26.78 -4.16 -14.17
N GLU A 554 27.35 -4.42 -15.35
CA GLU A 554 26.58 -4.76 -16.54
C GLU A 554 26.30 -6.26 -16.56
N VAL A 555 25.02 -6.62 -16.68
CA VAL A 555 24.52 -8.00 -16.77
C VAL A 555 23.67 -8.28 -18.00
N VAL A 556 23.32 -7.23 -18.77
CA VAL A 556 22.65 -7.35 -20.08
C VAL A 556 23.41 -6.52 -21.10
N LYS A 557 23.93 -7.16 -22.15
CA LYS A 557 24.54 -6.46 -23.29
C LYS A 557 23.57 -6.38 -24.48
N PRO A 558 23.53 -5.28 -25.23
CA PRO A 558 22.74 -5.22 -26.46
C PRO A 558 23.25 -6.24 -27.48
N LYS A 559 22.36 -6.65 -28.39
CA LYS A 559 22.70 -7.56 -29.50
C LYS A 559 23.58 -6.90 -30.59
N ARG A 560 23.62 -5.57 -30.64
CA ARG A 560 24.39 -4.76 -31.63
C ARG A 560 24.89 -3.45 -31.00
N GLY A 561 25.91 -2.82 -31.59
CA GLY A 561 26.47 -1.53 -31.16
C GLY A 561 27.74 -1.65 -30.31
N ARG A 562 28.30 -0.51 -29.86
CA ARG A 562 29.59 -0.48 -29.12
C ARG A 562 29.63 -1.38 -27.89
N ARG A 563 28.54 -1.40 -27.10
CA ARG A 563 28.43 -2.30 -25.94
C ARG A 563 28.42 -3.78 -26.31
N ALA A 564 27.90 -4.13 -27.50
CA ALA A 564 27.94 -5.51 -27.99
C ALA A 564 29.38 -5.98 -28.30
N LEU A 565 30.29 -5.05 -28.57
CA LEU A 565 31.71 -5.30 -28.85
C LEU A 565 32.58 -5.37 -27.57
N GLY A 566 31.97 -5.35 -26.38
CA GLY A 566 32.68 -5.49 -25.11
C GLY A 566 33.11 -4.18 -24.46
N VAL A 567 32.66 -3.03 -24.96
CA VAL A 567 32.80 -1.75 -24.24
C VAL A 567 31.74 -1.71 -23.15
N GLY A 568 32.13 -2.00 -21.91
CA GLY A 568 31.25 -1.93 -20.75
C GLY A 568 30.75 -0.51 -20.44
N PRO A 569 29.95 -0.33 -19.38
CA PRO A 569 29.44 0.98 -18.99
C PRO A 569 30.60 1.95 -18.69
N SER A 570 30.60 3.10 -19.38
CA SER A 570 31.51 4.23 -19.16
C SER A 570 30.68 5.49 -18.85
N GLU A 571 31.34 6.57 -18.39
CA GLU A 571 30.67 7.86 -18.18
C GLU A 571 29.87 8.33 -19.40
N GLU A 572 30.36 8.04 -20.61
CA GLU A 572 29.73 8.45 -21.87
C GLU A 572 28.51 7.59 -22.26
N LEU A 573 28.41 6.35 -21.76
CA LEU A 573 27.42 5.37 -22.23
C LEU A 573 26.21 5.20 -21.29
N GLY A 574 26.29 5.64 -20.02
CA GLY A 574 25.18 5.61 -19.06
C GLY A 574 24.72 4.21 -18.63
N ALA A 575 23.45 4.06 -18.24
CA ALA A 575 22.80 2.76 -18.02
C ALA A 575 22.26 2.18 -19.35
N TYR A 576 22.24 0.85 -19.51
CA TYR A 576 21.59 0.20 -20.64
C TYR A 576 20.25 -0.40 -20.22
N VAL A 577 19.15 0.28 -20.59
CA VAL A 577 17.78 -0.12 -20.20
C VAL A 577 17.12 -1.13 -21.14
N GLY A 578 17.74 -1.41 -22.29
CA GLY A 578 17.15 -2.23 -23.35
C GLY A 578 17.25 -3.75 -23.13
N ASP A 579 16.73 -4.48 -24.11
CA ASP A 579 16.76 -5.94 -24.18
C ASP A 579 18.05 -6.45 -24.82
N GLY A 580 18.50 -7.63 -24.41
CA GLY A 580 19.82 -8.10 -24.79
C GLY A 580 20.13 -9.52 -24.38
N MET A 581 21.42 -9.80 -24.34
CA MET A 581 21.96 -11.09 -23.92
C MET A 581 22.55 -10.95 -22.53
N MET A 582 22.30 -11.94 -21.69
CA MET A 582 22.88 -12.02 -20.35
C MET A 582 24.41 -12.13 -20.42
N VAL A 583 25.07 -11.39 -19.54
CA VAL A 583 26.51 -11.45 -19.25
C VAL A 583 26.72 -11.34 -17.74
N ASN A 584 27.89 -11.75 -17.23
CA ASN A 584 28.25 -11.64 -15.81
C ASN A 584 27.17 -12.20 -14.84
N SER A 585 26.43 -13.20 -15.29
CA SER A 585 25.24 -13.76 -14.65
C SER A 585 25.35 -15.27 -14.44
N GLY A 586 26.58 -15.78 -14.37
CA GLY A 586 26.88 -17.18 -14.10
C GLY A 586 26.25 -18.12 -15.13
N GLY A 587 25.48 -19.11 -14.69
CA GLY A 587 24.85 -20.10 -15.56
C GLY A 587 23.77 -19.56 -16.51
N TYR A 588 23.48 -18.27 -16.47
CA TYR A 588 22.53 -17.61 -17.38
C TYR A 588 23.20 -16.86 -18.54
N ASP A 589 24.53 -16.78 -18.55
CA ASP A 589 25.26 -16.07 -19.61
C ASP A 589 24.92 -16.61 -21.00
N GLY A 590 24.77 -15.69 -21.96
CA GLY A 590 24.42 -16.02 -23.34
C GLY A 590 22.95 -16.36 -23.57
N LEU A 591 22.08 -16.30 -22.55
CA LEU A 591 20.63 -16.36 -22.74
C LEU A 591 20.06 -14.98 -23.11
N ASP A 592 18.90 -14.98 -23.78
CA ASP A 592 18.08 -13.77 -23.90
C ASP A 592 17.57 -13.34 -22.52
N ASN A 593 17.59 -12.04 -22.22
CA ASN A 593 17.36 -11.54 -20.87
C ASN A 593 15.97 -11.88 -20.34
N HIS A 594 14.92 -11.82 -21.16
CA HIS A 594 13.56 -12.20 -20.73
C HIS A 594 13.46 -13.69 -20.34
N GLN A 595 14.09 -14.55 -21.15
CA GLN A 595 14.14 -16.00 -20.85
C GLN A 595 14.93 -16.27 -19.56
N ALA A 596 16.04 -15.56 -19.35
CA ALA A 596 16.83 -15.66 -18.13
C ALA A 596 16.02 -15.22 -16.90
N GLY A 597 15.33 -14.07 -16.99
CA GLY A 597 14.46 -13.56 -15.92
C GLY A 597 13.40 -14.60 -15.50
N GLN A 598 12.70 -15.21 -16.45
CA GLN A 598 11.73 -16.28 -16.15
C GLN A 598 12.37 -17.48 -15.41
N LYS A 599 13.55 -17.93 -15.86
CA LYS A 599 14.27 -19.04 -15.22
C LYS A 599 14.77 -18.67 -13.82
N ILE A 600 15.26 -17.45 -13.62
CA ILE A 600 15.69 -16.92 -12.33
C ILE A 600 14.52 -16.92 -11.35
N VAL A 601 13.37 -16.35 -11.73
CA VAL A 601 12.17 -16.32 -10.88
C VAL A 601 11.68 -17.74 -10.56
N ALA A 602 11.68 -18.66 -11.53
CA ALA A 602 11.31 -20.05 -11.30
C ALA A 602 12.27 -20.78 -10.33
N LYS A 603 13.57 -20.49 -10.39
CA LYS A 603 14.56 -20.99 -9.42
C LYS A 603 14.30 -20.42 -8.02
N LEU A 604 14.14 -19.10 -7.90
CA LEU A 604 13.88 -18.43 -6.61
C LEU A 604 12.56 -18.91 -5.97
N LYS A 605 11.52 -19.15 -6.77
CA LYS A 605 10.26 -19.74 -6.30
C LYS A 605 10.43 -21.13 -5.69
N ARG A 606 11.23 -21.99 -6.32
CA ARG A 606 11.56 -23.33 -5.77
C ARG A 606 12.38 -23.24 -4.49
N GLU A 607 13.21 -22.20 -4.37
CA GLU A 607 14.04 -21.95 -3.19
C GLU A 607 13.29 -21.22 -2.06
N GLY A 608 12.09 -20.71 -2.34
CA GLY A 608 11.30 -19.90 -1.40
C GLY A 608 11.86 -18.49 -1.20
N LYS A 609 12.56 -17.93 -2.19
CA LYS A 609 13.23 -16.62 -2.13
C LYS A 609 12.66 -15.58 -3.10
N GLY A 610 11.55 -15.90 -3.76
CA GLY A 610 10.90 -14.97 -4.68
C GLY A 610 9.77 -15.63 -5.47
N GLN A 611 8.92 -14.82 -6.08
CA GLN A 611 7.76 -15.27 -6.84
C GLN A 611 7.32 -14.23 -7.88
N PRO A 612 6.64 -14.64 -8.97
CA PRO A 612 5.98 -13.68 -9.85
C PRO A 612 5.00 -12.79 -9.09
N ALA A 613 4.96 -11.51 -9.43
CA ALA A 613 4.09 -10.53 -8.79
C ALA A 613 3.61 -9.48 -9.80
N VAL A 614 2.47 -8.86 -9.50
CA VAL A 614 1.91 -7.75 -10.25
C VAL A 614 1.77 -6.57 -9.30
N GLN A 615 2.20 -5.40 -9.74
CA GLN A 615 2.10 -4.15 -8.99
C GLN A 615 1.39 -3.08 -9.82
N TYR A 616 0.78 -2.12 -9.14
CA TYR A 616 0.08 -1.00 -9.76
C TYR A 616 0.66 0.31 -9.25
N LYS A 617 0.73 1.32 -10.13
CA LYS A 617 0.98 2.70 -9.74
C LYS A 617 -0.23 3.30 -9.00
N LEU A 618 -1.44 2.85 -9.36
CA LEU A 618 -2.68 3.20 -8.67
C LEU A 618 -2.55 2.91 -7.18
N ARG A 619 -2.98 3.87 -6.36
CA ARG A 619 -3.06 3.72 -4.90
C ARG A 619 -4.51 3.71 -4.47
N ASP A 620 -4.75 3.18 -3.28
CA ASP A 620 -6.06 3.29 -2.65
C ASP A 620 -6.43 4.75 -2.40
N TRP A 621 -7.72 5.06 -2.55
CA TRP A 621 -8.20 6.43 -2.61
C TRP A 621 -8.45 6.96 -1.20
N VAL A 622 -7.75 8.04 -0.83
CA VAL A 622 -8.00 8.76 0.42
C VAL A 622 -9.37 9.43 0.33
N PHE A 623 -10.31 8.99 1.17
CA PHE A 623 -11.71 9.39 1.12
C PHE A 623 -12.09 10.44 2.17
N SER A 624 -11.63 10.29 3.41
CA SER A 624 -11.97 11.27 4.46
C SER A 624 -11.31 12.63 4.25
N ARG A 625 -11.99 13.69 4.70
CA ARG A 625 -11.52 15.08 4.70
C ARG A 625 -11.81 15.73 6.05
N GLN A 626 -10.94 16.63 6.50
CA GLN A 626 -11.06 17.33 7.79
C GLN A 626 -11.85 18.65 7.66
N HIS A 627 -13.03 18.59 7.04
CA HIS A 627 -13.82 19.77 6.67
C HIS A 627 -15.26 19.69 7.15
N TYR A 628 -15.89 20.85 7.31
CA TYR A 628 -17.27 20.94 7.74
C TYR A 628 -18.22 20.70 6.56
N TRP A 629 -17.94 21.29 5.40
CA TRP A 629 -18.84 21.23 4.25
C TRP A 629 -18.65 19.96 3.40
N GLY A 630 -18.97 18.81 3.98
CA GLY A 630 -18.91 17.50 3.32
C GLY A 630 -19.93 16.52 3.91
N GLU A 631 -20.08 15.37 3.26
CA GLU A 631 -20.93 14.31 3.78
C GLU A 631 -20.34 13.68 5.06
N PRO A 632 -21.13 13.50 6.14
CA PRO A 632 -20.66 12.79 7.32
C PRO A 632 -20.39 11.32 7.01
N ILE A 633 -19.21 10.82 7.37
CA ILE A 633 -18.89 9.39 7.27
C ILE A 633 -19.73 8.61 8.30
N PRO A 634 -20.53 7.62 7.89
CA PRO A 634 -21.54 6.99 8.75
C PRO A 634 -20.93 5.90 9.66
N ILE A 635 -19.89 6.24 10.44
CA ILE A 635 -19.22 5.31 11.35
C ILE A 635 -19.22 5.88 12.78
N ILE A 636 -19.48 5.01 13.74
CA ILE A 636 -19.39 5.29 15.17
C ILE A 636 -18.14 4.59 15.70
N HIS A 637 -17.29 5.34 16.41
CA HIS A 637 -16.15 4.78 17.14
C HIS A 637 -16.55 4.55 18.59
N CYS A 638 -16.67 3.28 18.98
CA CYS A 638 -16.98 2.91 20.36
C CYS A 638 -15.69 2.50 21.08
N PRO A 639 -15.34 3.08 22.24
CA PRO A 639 -14.12 2.72 22.97
C PRO A 639 -14.00 1.22 23.29
N GLU A 640 -15.12 0.52 23.42
CA GLU A 640 -15.16 -0.92 23.71
C GLU A 640 -15.14 -1.80 22.45
N HIS A 641 -15.78 -1.36 21.36
CA HIS A 641 -16.03 -2.19 20.18
C HIS A 641 -15.18 -1.80 18.95
N GLY A 642 -14.48 -0.67 19.01
CA GLY A 642 -13.71 -0.07 17.89
C GLY A 642 -14.42 1.10 17.23
#